data_AF-A0A9X2XX02-F1
#
_entry.id   AF-A0A9X2XX02-F1
#
_cell.length_a   1.000
_cell.length_b   1.000
_cell.length_c   1.000
_cell.angle_alpha   90.00
_cell.angle_beta   90.00
_cell.angle_gamma   90.00
#
_symmetry.space_group_name_H-M   'P 1'
#
loop_
_entity.id
_entity.type
_entity.pdbx_description
1 polymer ?
#
loop_
_entity_poly.entity_id
_entity_poly.type
_entity_poly.pdbx_seq_one_letter_code
_entity_poly.pdbx_strand_id
1 'polypeptide(L)'
;MKKALGLAFILASPLLSLAGEADLKIPDSIKEQNILYYGFAITLLGLLFGLYQFQKVKKLPAHESMLEIAHVIYKTCTAYLKQQGKFLALLFVFIGAAVAGYFGFLAKDHDGNALFGPGGVLLILLWTVIGILGSYSVAAFGIRMNTLANARMAFASLRKDPLKLLNIPLNAGMSIGVVLICVELILMLTILLFMPGELAGACFIGFAIGESLGASALRIAGGIFTKIADIGSDLMKVVFKIGEDDPRNPGVIADCTGDNAGDSVGPTADGFETYGVTGVALISFILLAVTGGEAMQTQLLVWIFAMRILMIITSLVAFYINAAWSKIKYSGKEDMDFEVPLTNLVWITSLLSIAVTFAASAILIPDLAGNTDMWWILSTIISCGTLGAALIPEFTKIFTSPKSKHVREIVSAGREGGPSLVILSGFVAGNFSALWNGMVFFVLMAAAYFASTFGLETLMVYPSIFAFGLVAFGMLGMGPVTIAVDSYGPVTDNAQSVYELSLIEEWPYVDKQIQRDFGFTPDWEKAKYYLEANDGAGNTFKATAKPVLIGTAVVGATTMIFSLILMIEKTLGVQPEAILNLLNPYTLFGLILGGAVIYWFTGASTQAVTTGAYRAVAYIKRHINLDPNAPKKASVEKSTEVVKICTQYAQKGMFNIFIAVFFFSLAFACISSPAGPGGNNAVALFVSYLISIAVFGLFQAIFMANAGGAWDNAKKVVEVDLKAKGTPLHDATVVGDTVGDPFKDTSSVALNPVIKFTTLFGLLAMEIAISASFRDAAPYAGLVFFAIALVFVWRSFYKMRIEKEKEPTSSEKSKKKEPEMAY
;
A
#
# COMPACT_ATOMS: atom_id res chain seq x y z
N MET A 1 5.45 9.96 75.25
CA MET A 1 5.17 11.07 74.31
C MET A 1 6.18 11.02 73.18
N LYS A 2 5.74 11.19 71.92
CA LYS A 2 6.44 10.95 70.64
C LYS A 2 6.32 9.52 70.08
N LYS A 3 5.15 9.24 69.49
CA LYS A 3 4.89 8.39 68.31
C LYS A 3 3.37 8.20 68.20
N ALA A 4 2.67 9.16 67.58
CA ALA A 4 1.30 9.06 67.05
C ALA A 4 0.83 10.46 66.67
N LEU A 5 1.08 10.88 65.42
CA LEU A 5 0.36 11.94 64.69
C LEU A 5 1.13 12.17 63.38
N GLY A 6 0.69 11.48 62.33
CA GLY A 6 1.27 11.56 60.99
C GLY A 6 0.71 10.49 60.06
N LEU A 7 -0.56 10.11 60.24
CA LEU A 7 -1.23 9.06 59.48
C LEU A 7 -2.70 9.45 59.29
N ALA A 8 -2.90 10.55 58.55
CA ALA A 8 -4.17 10.94 57.95
C ALA A 8 -3.97 12.22 57.12
N PHE A 9 -3.19 12.17 56.03
CA PHE A 9 -3.30 13.10 54.89
C PHE A 9 -2.47 12.64 53.66
N ILE A 10 -2.41 11.32 53.43
CA ILE A 10 -1.92 10.74 52.16
C ILE A 10 -2.98 9.76 51.66
N LEU A 11 -4.18 10.26 51.40
CA LEU A 11 -5.26 9.55 50.72
C LEU A 11 -6.10 10.60 49.96
N ALA A 12 -5.45 11.30 49.02
CA ALA A 12 -6.09 12.06 47.94
C ALA A 12 -4.99 12.57 47.01
N SER A 13 -4.34 11.65 46.31
CA SER A 13 -3.55 11.96 45.13
C SER A 13 -3.97 10.90 44.12
N PRO A 14 -4.49 11.26 42.93
CA PRO A 14 -4.66 10.25 41.89
C PRO A 14 -3.28 9.65 41.64
N LEU A 15 -3.17 8.35 41.83
CA LEU A 15 -2.00 7.56 41.44
C LEU A 15 -1.75 7.84 39.96
N LEU A 16 -0.75 8.66 39.67
CA LEU A 16 -0.22 8.85 38.33
C LEU A 16 0.42 7.53 37.92
N SER A 17 -0.36 6.67 37.25
CA SER A 17 0.20 5.54 36.54
C SER A 17 1.07 6.06 35.39
N LEU A 18 2.38 5.90 35.50
CA LEU A 18 3.28 5.89 34.34
C LEU A 18 2.96 4.63 33.52
N ALA A 19 2.12 4.76 32.49
CA ALA A 19 1.73 3.65 31.63
C ALA A 19 2.05 4.01 30.17
N GLY A 20 2.79 3.14 29.49
CA GLY A 20 3.00 3.22 28.03
C GLY A 20 1.78 2.66 27.28
N GLU A 21 1.80 2.64 25.95
CA GLU A 21 0.78 1.93 25.16
C GLU A 21 0.83 0.41 25.34
N ALA A 22 1.95 -0.09 25.87
CA ALA A 22 2.04 -1.42 26.45
C ALA A 22 0.94 -1.72 27.49
N ASP A 23 0.44 -0.70 28.21
CA ASP A 23 -0.63 -0.81 29.22
C ASP A 23 -2.04 -0.51 28.68
N LEU A 24 -2.26 -0.63 27.36
CA LEU A 24 -3.60 -0.54 26.76
C LEU A 24 -4.47 -1.73 27.20
N LYS A 25 -5.14 -1.56 28.35
CA LYS A 25 -6.04 -2.56 28.90
C LYS A 25 -7.39 -2.52 28.17
N ILE A 26 -7.71 -3.60 27.47
CA ILE A 26 -9.02 -3.77 26.84
C ILE A 26 -10.07 -4.07 27.92
N PRO A 27 -11.23 -3.36 27.94
CA PRO A 27 -12.31 -3.66 28.88
C PRO A 27 -12.81 -5.10 28.75
N ASP A 28 -12.91 -5.83 29.86
CA ASP A 28 -13.32 -7.25 29.83
C ASP A 28 -14.78 -7.42 29.38
N SER A 29 -15.63 -6.41 29.57
CA SER A 29 -17.01 -6.34 29.08
C SER A 29 -17.14 -6.53 27.56
N ILE A 30 -16.07 -6.32 26.80
CA ILE A 30 -16.08 -6.57 25.35
C ILE A 30 -16.29 -8.04 25.01
N LYS A 31 -15.83 -8.95 25.88
CA LYS A 31 -15.92 -10.39 25.70
C LYS A 31 -17.35 -10.92 25.83
N GLU A 32 -18.24 -10.12 26.40
CA GLU A 32 -19.66 -10.44 26.58
C GLU A 32 -20.52 -9.99 25.39
N GLN A 33 -19.93 -9.26 24.42
CA GLN A 33 -20.67 -8.65 23.31
C GLN A 33 -20.92 -9.65 22.17
N ASN A 34 -22.07 -10.32 22.22
CA ASN A 34 -22.50 -11.33 21.22
C ASN A 34 -22.38 -10.87 19.76
N ILE A 35 -22.60 -9.58 19.49
CA ILE A 35 -22.50 -9.01 18.13
C ILE A 35 -21.11 -9.19 17.51
N LEU A 36 -20.05 -9.14 18.32
CA LEU A 36 -18.68 -9.31 17.84
C LEU A 36 -18.38 -10.77 17.46
N TYR A 37 -19.00 -11.74 18.15
CA TYR A 37 -18.90 -13.15 17.79
C TYR A 37 -19.61 -13.46 16.46
N TYR A 38 -20.74 -12.80 16.17
CA TYR A 38 -21.36 -12.88 14.83
C TYR A 38 -20.44 -12.33 13.73
N GLY A 39 -19.49 -11.45 14.09
CA GLY A 39 -18.41 -11.02 13.20
C GLY A 39 -17.59 -12.17 12.63
N PHE A 40 -17.31 -13.23 13.41
CA PHE A 40 -16.63 -14.42 12.90
C PHE A 40 -17.48 -15.16 11.85
N ALA A 41 -18.79 -15.24 12.06
CA ALA A 41 -19.68 -15.87 11.08
C ALA A 41 -19.71 -15.09 9.75
N ILE A 42 -19.81 -13.76 9.81
CA ILE A 42 -19.84 -12.92 8.61
C ILE A 42 -18.50 -12.95 7.87
N THR A 43 -17.38 -12.87 8.59
CA THR A 43 -16.04 -12.96 7.98
C THR A 43 -15.78 -14.34 7.40
N LEU A 44 -16.23 -15.42 8.04
CA LEU A 44 -16.16 -16.77 7.46
C LEU A 44 -17.00 -16.90 6.18
N LEU A 45 -18.22 -16.33 6.15
CA LEU A 45 -19.04 -16.28 4.94
C LEU A 45 -18.36 -15.44 3.84
N GLY A 46 -17.70 -14.35 4.20
CA GLY A 46 -16.89 -13.55 3.29
C GLY A 46 -15.70 -14.36 2.70
N LEU A 47 -14.99 -15.13 3.52
CA LEU A 47 -13.95 -16.05 3.03
C LEU A 47 -14.52 -17.08 2.06
N LEU A 48 -15.66 -17.70 2.38
CA LEU A 48 -16.35 -18.63 1.50
C LEU A 48 -16.78 -17.98 0.18
N PHE A 49 -17.24 -16.73 0.22
CA PHE A 49 -17.53 -15.94 -0.98
C PHE A 49 -16.26 -15.72 -1.82
N GLY A 50 -15.16 -15.31 -1.19
CA GLY A 50 -13.88 -15.12 -1.86
C GLY A 50 -13.40 -16.40 -2.55
N LEU A 51 -13.48 -17.54 -1.84
CA LEU A 51 -13.16 -18.86 -2.39
C LEU A 51 -14.14 -19.29 -3.49
N TYR A 52 -15.42 -18.95 -3.37
CA TYR A 52 -16.40 -19.20 -4.43
C TYR A 52 -16.03 -18.45 -5.71
N GLN A 53 -15.68 -17.16 -5.61
CA GLN A 53 -15.22 -16.36 -6.74
C GLN A 53 -13.92 -16.91 -7.34
N PHE A 54 -13.00 -17.38 -6.49
CA PHE A 54 -11.80 -18.09 -6.93
C PHE A 54 -12.13 -19.33 -7.77
N GLN A 55 -13.05 -20.18 -7.29
CA GLN A 55 -13.48 -21.38 -8.03
C GLN A 55 -14.22 -21.01 -9.31
N LYS A 56 -15.04 -19.95 -9.29
CA LYS A 56 -15.76 -19.46 -10.46
C LYS A 56 -14.80 -19.00 -11.56
N VAL A 57 -13.78 -18.21 -11.22
CA VAL A 57 -12.74 -17.80 -12.18
C VAL A 57 -11.95 -19.02 -12.64
N LYS A 58 -11.49 -19.89 -11.72
CA LYS A 58 -10.72 -21.09 -12.07
C LYS A 58 -11.42 -21.99 -13.12
N LYS A 59 -12.76 -22.12 -13.02
CA LYS A 59 -13.61 -22.91 -13.93
C LYS A 59 -13.83 -22.28 -15.31
N LEU A 60 -13.47 -21.02 -15.52
CA LEU A 60 -13.57 -20.40 -16.85
C LEU A 60 -12.64 -21.13 -17.83
N PRO A 61 -13.10 -21.37 -19.09
CA PRO A 61 -12.28 -22.00 -20.10
C PRO A 61 -11.11 -21.09 -20.48
N ALA A 62 -9.97 -21.71 -20.80
CA ALA A 62 -8.82 -21.07 -21.41
C ALA A 62 -8.11 -22.08 -22.31
N HIS A 63 -7.51 -21.61 -23.41
CA HIS A 63 -6.73 -22.45 -24.30
C HIS A 63 -5.42 -22.92 -23.62
N GLU A 64 -4.94 -24.11 -23.97
CA GLU A 64 -3.73 -24.71 -23.38
C GLU A 64 -2.51 -23.78 -23.54
N SER A 65 -2.34 -23.17 -24.70
CA SER A 65 -1.26 -22.21 -24.97
C SER A 65 -1.19 -21.05 -23.97
N MET A 66 -2.34 -20.51 -23.55
CA MET A 66 -2.41 -19.42 -22.57
C MET A 66 -2.23 -19.94 -21.13
N LEU A 67 -2.70 -21.16 -20.85
CA LEU A 67 -2.51 -21.81 -19.56
C LEU A 67 -1.04 -22.14 -19.28
N GLU A 68 -0.28 -22.54 -20.28
CA GLU A 68 1.16 -22.78 -20.19
C GLU A 68 1.92 -21.51 -19.76
N ILE A 69 1.61 -20.38 -20.40
CA ILE A 69 2.23 -19.08 -20.06
C ILE A 69 1.86 -18.65 -18.64
N ALA A 70 0.57 -18.72 -18.27
CA ALA A 70 0.15 -18.41 -16.91
C ALA A 70 0.79 -19.33 -15.86
N HIS A 71 1.05 -20.59 -16.20
CA HIS A 71 1.79 -21.50 -15.31
C HIS A 71 3.25 -21.09 -15.14
N VAL A 72 3.92 -20.64 -16.21
CA VAL A 72 5.29 -20.10 -16.15
C VAL A 72 5.33 -18.86 -15.25
N ILE A 73 4.42 -17.90 -15.46
CA ILE A 73 4.30 -16.68 -14.64
C ILE A 73 4.03 -17.07 -13.17
N TYR A 74 3.11 -17.99 -12.90
CA TYR A 74 2.84 -18.42 -11.53
C TYR A 74 4.07 -19.06 -10.85
N LYS A 75 4.85 -19.85 -11.60
CA LYS A 75 6.08 -20.48 -11.10
C LYS A 75 7.14 -19.45 -10.75
N THR A 76 7.34 -18.43 -11.59
CA THR A 76 8.29 -17.34 -11.33
C THR A 76 7.84 -16.46 -10.16
N CYS A 77 6.55 -16.11 -10.07
CA CYS A 77 5.97 -15.40 -8.91
C CYS A 77 6.14 -16.19 -7.61
N THR A 78 5.92 -17.51 -7.63
CA THR A 78 6.10 -18.37 -6.45
C THR A 78 7.57 -18.42 -6.03
N ALA A 79 8.51 -18.46 -6.99
CA ALA A 79 9.94 -18.43 -6.69
C ALA A 79 10.36 -17.09 -6.06
N TYR A 80 9.88 -15.97 -6.61
CA TYR A 80 10.06 -14.64 -6.04
C TYR A 80 9.51 -14.56 -4.61
N LEU A 81 8.26 -14.99 -4.38
CA LEU A 81 7.61 -14.88 -3.08
C LEU A 81 8.34 -15.70 -2.01
N LYS A 82 8.82 -16.91 -2.35
CA LYS A 82 9.67 -17.71 -1.44
C LYS A 82 10.96 -16.98 -1.05
N GLN A 83 11.57 -16.29 -2.01
CA GLN A 83 12.79 -15.51 -1.76
C GLN A 83 12.50 -14.27 -0.91
N GLN A 84 11.33 -13.64 -1.08
CA GLN A 84 10.85 -12.57 -0.21
C GLN A 84 10.54 -13.07 1.20
N GLY A 85 9.95 -14.26 1.38
CA GLY A 85 9.70 -14.83 2.70
C GLY A 85 10.99 -15.03 3.52
N LYS A 86 12.07 -15.49 2.88
CA LYS A 86 13.39 -15.58 3.53
C LYS A 86 13.94 -14.21 3.91
N PHE A 87 13.71 -13.21 3.08
CA PHE A 87 14.14 -11.85 3.32
C PHE A 87 13.34 -11.18 4.45
N LEU A 88 12.03 -11.41 4.51
CA LEU A 88 11.18 -10.98 5.63
C LEU A 88 11.66 -11.57 6.96
N ALA A 89 12.04 -12.85 6.99
CA ALA A 89 12.60 -13.47 8.19
C ALA A 89 13.90 -12.77 8.65
N LEU A 90 14.75 -12.33 7.71
CA LEU A 90 15.93 -11.52 8.04
C LEU A 90 15.55 -10.17 8.63
N LEU A 91 14.57 -9.46 8.05
CA LEU A 91 14.14 -8.16 8.57
C LEU A 91 13.45 -8.30 9.94
N PHE A 92 12.72 -9.40 10.15
CA PHE A 92 12.10 -9.72 11.43
C PHE A 92 13.12 -9.84 12.56
N VAL A 93 14.36 -10.28 12.30
CA VAL A 93 15.40 -10.31 13.35
C VAL A 93 15.65 -8.93 13.95
N PHE A 94 15.62 -7.86 13.14
CA PHE A 94 15.83 -6.49 13.62
C PHE A 94 14.67 -5.99 14.46
N ILE A 95 13.45 -6.10 13.93
CA ILE A 95 12.25 -5.62 14.61
C ILE A 95 11.91 -6.49 15.82
N GLY A 96 12.00 -7.80 15.69
CA GLY A 96 11.82 -8.76 16.78
C GLY A 96 12.80 -8.51 17.92
N ALA A 97 14.05 -8.13 17.62
CA ALA A 97 15.00 -7.71 18.67
C ALA A 97 14.59 -6.43 19.37
N ALA A 98 14.06 -5.43 18.65
CA ALA A 98 13.55 -4.19 19.26
C ALA A 98 12.29 -4.44 20.12
N VAL A 99 11.35 -5.23 19.61
CA VAL A 99 10.12 -5.64 20.31
C VAL A 99 10.46 -6.45 21.56
N ALA A 100 11.33 -7.46 21.45
CA ALA A 100 11.78 -8.25 22.60
C ALA A 100 12.57 -7.40 23.61
N GLY A 101 13.41 -6.49 23.11
CA GLY A 101 14.18 -5.54 23.91
C GLY A 101 13.27 -4.66 24.77
N TYR A 102 12.26 -4.07 24.15
CA TYR A 102 11.30 -3.22 24.83
C TYR A 102 10.42 -4.01 25.80
N PHE A 103 9.58 -4.92 25.29
CA PHE A 103 8.58 -5.62 26.10
C PHE A 103 9.17 -6.58 27.13
N GLY A 104 10.40 -7.09 26.90
CA GLY A 104 11.05 -8.01 27.82
C GLY A 104 11.91 -7.36 28.89
N PHE A 105 12.46 -6.16 28.65
CA PHE A 105 13.44 -5.55 29.56
C PHE A 105 13.14 -4.10 29.95
N LEU A 106 12.50 -3.32 29.08
CA LEU A 106 12.27 -1.89 29.29
C LEU A 106 10.85 -1.56 29.74
N ALA A 107 9.86 -2.35 29.34
CA ALA A 107 8.49 -2.26 29.82
C ALA A 107 8.41 -2.81 31.25
N LYS A 108 8.35 -1.91 32.24
CA LYS A 108 8.35 -2.26 33.65
C LYS A 108 7.15 -1.64 34.36
N ASP A 109 6.62 -2.35 35.36
CA ASP A 109 5.61 -1.83 36.28
C ASP A 109 6.20 -0.78 37.23
N HIS A 110 5.35 -0.17 38.07
CA HIS A 110 5.76 0.81 39.07
C HIS A 110 6.78 0.29 40.10
N ASP A 111 6.77 -1.02 40.33
CA ASP A 111 7.68 -1.71 41.26
C ASP A 111 9.01 -2.12 40.58
N GLY A 112 9.15 -1.85 39.28
CA GLY A 112 10.33 -2.13 38.48
C GLY A 112 10.44 -3.57 37.96
N ASN A 113 9.38 -4.37 38.09
CA ASN A 113 9.29 -5.71 37.53
C ASN A 113 8.94 -5.65 36.04
N ALA A 114 9.32 -6.69 35.29
CA ALA A 114 8.93 -6.79 33.89
C ALA A 114 7.41 -6.88 33.76
N LEU A 115 6.82 -5.97 32.98
CA LEU A 115 5.38 -5.87 32.76
C LEU A 115 4.83 -7.15 32.08
N PHE A 116 5.63 -7.71 31.18
CA PHE A 116 5.34 -8.95 30.49
C PHE A 116 6.42 -9.98 30.86
N GLY A 117 6.02 -11.03 31.57
CA GLY A 117 6.92 -12.19 31.77
C GLY A 117 7.34 -12.80 30.41
N PRO A 118 8.33 -13.71 30.40
CA PRO A 118 8.84 -14.30 29.15
C PRO A 118 7.76 -14.88 28.23
N GLY A 119 6.70 -15.46 28.80
CA GLY A 119 5.54 -15.96 28.04
C GLY A 119 4.73 -14.87 27.34
N GLY A 120 4.58 -13.69 27.96
CA GLY A 120 3.88 -12.55 27.37
C GLY A 120 4.67 -11.96 26.19
N VAL A 121 5.98 -11.82 26.35
CA VAL A 121 6.87 -11.35 25.26
C VAL A 121 6.85 -12.31 24.07
N LEU A 122 6.88 -13.63 24.33
CA LEU A 122 6.76 -14.64 23.28
C LEU A 122 5.42 -14.56 22.55
N LEU A 123 4.33 -14.26 23.27
CA LEU A 123 3.01 -14.08 22.68
C LEU A 123 2.94 -12.82 21.79
N ILE A 124 3.52 -11.70 22.22
CA ILE A 124 3.60 -10.46 21.42
C ILE A 124 4.41 -10.71 20.15
N LEU A 125 5.57 -11.37 20.26
CA LEU A 125 6.40 -11.75 19.10
C LEU A 125 5.66 -12.73 18.17
N LEU A 126 4.89 -13.67 18.72
CA LEU A 126 4.05 -14.56 17.93
C LEU A 126 3.03 -13.76 17.12
N TRP A 127 2.37 -12.77 17.72
CA TRP A 127 1.44 -11.89 17.01
C TRP A 127 2.14 -11.02 15.95
N THR A 128 3.38 -10.57 16.20
CA THR A 128 4.20 -9.94 15.15
C THR A 128 4.46 -10.88 13.97
N VAL A 129 4.79 -12.14 14.23
CA VAL A 129 4.97 -13.14 13.16
C VAL A 129 3.65 -13.42 12.43
N ILE A 130 2.54 -13.53 13.16
CA ILE A 130 1.20 -13.70 12.57
C ILE A 130 0.87 -12.52 11.65
N GLY A 131 1.17 -11.28 12.05
CA GLY A 131 1.00 -10.10 11.20
C GLY A 131 1.80 -10.19 9.89
N ILE A 132 3.09 -10.54 9.97
CA ILE A 132 3.94 -10.75 8.78
C ILE A 132 3.35 -11.84 7.87
N LEU A 133 2.92 -12.96 8.47
CA LEU A 133 2.33 -14.09 7.75
C LEU A 133 0.97 -13.73 7.15
N GLY A 134 0.20 -12.84 7.79
CA GLY A 134 -1.04 -12.28 7.28
C GLY A 134 -0.80 -11.59 5.95
N SER A 135 0.05 -10.55 5.93
CA SER A 135 0.42 -9.81 4.70
C SER A 135 0.98 -10.74 3.62
N TYR A 136 1.84 -11.69 4.01
CA TYR A 136 2.43 -12.67 3.09
C TYR A 136 1.39 -13.63 2.48
N SER A 137 0.42 -14.09 3.28
CA SER A 137 -0.58 -15.07 2.84
C SER A 137 -1.62 -14.45 1.92
N VAL A 138 -2.09 -13.24 2.23
CA VAL A 138 -3.02 -12.51 1.35
C VAL A 138 -2.34 -12.16 0.02
N ALA A 139 -1.06 -11.76 0.04
CA ALA A 139 -0.25 -11.55 -1.15
C ALA A 139 -0.10 -12.82 -2.01
N ALA A 140 0.16 -13.97 -1.37
CA ALA A 140 0.21 -15.26 -2.06
C ALA A 140 -1.12 -15.62 -2.73
N PHE A 141 -2.24 -15.35 -2.04
CA PHE A 141 -3.59 -15.55 -2.59
C PHE A 141 -3.87 -14.60 -3.77
N GLY A 142 -3.42 -13.34 -3.70
CA GLY A 142 -3.52 -12.35 -4.77
C GLY A 142 -2.85 -12.82 -6.07
N ILE A 143 -1.56 -13.19 -6.00
CA ILE A 143 -0.83 -13.84 -7.12
C ILE A 143 -1.62 -15.04 -7.64
N ARG A 144 -2.13 -15.83 -6.67
CA ARG A 144 -3.04 -16.95 -6.83
C ARG A 144 -4.11 -16.69 -7.89
N MET A 145 -4.92 -15.71 -7.53
CA MET A 145 -6.13 -15.32 -8.23
C MET A 145 -5.82 -14.62 -9.56
N ASN A 146 -4.84 -13.71 -9.56
CA ASN A 146 -4.49 -12.91 -10.74
C ASN A 146 -3.91 -13.77 -11.87
N THR A 147 -3.00 -14.70 -11.56
CA THR A 147 -2.44 -15.64 -12.56
C THR A 147 -3.46 -16.65 -13.11
N LEU A 148 -4.60 -16.83 -12.45
CA LEU A 148 -5.71 -17.57 -13.04
C LEU A 148 -6.52 -16.65 -13.95
N ALA A 149 -6.89 -15.47 -13.44
CA ALA A 149 -7.76 -14.51 -14.10
C ALA A 149 -7.17 -14.00 -15.42
N ASN A 150 -5.87 -13.69 -15.47
CA ASN A 150 -5.21 -13.14 -16.66
C ASN A 150 -5.33 -14.05 -17.90
N ALA A 151 -5.01 -15.35 -17.80
CA ALA A 151 -5.16 -16.30 -18.92
C ALA A 151 -6.62 -16.50 -19.36
N ARG A 152 -7.56 -16.38 -18.42
CA ARG A 152 -8.99 -16.57 -18.70
C ARG A 152 -9.61 -15.35 -19.33
N MET A 153 -9.12 -14.17 -18.96
CA MET A 153 -9.45 -12.91 -19.63
C MET A 153 -8.84 -12.88 -21.04
N ALA A 154 -7.56 -13.24 -21.18
CA ALA A 154 -6.88 -13.34 -22.47
C ALA A 154 -7.67 -14.24 -23.44
N PHE A 155 -8.11 -15.42 -22.99
CA PHE A 155 -8.92 -16.30 -23.83
C PHE A 155 -10.35 -15.79 -24.07
N ALA A 156 -10.95 -15.14 -23.06
CA ALA A 156 -12.30 -14.56 -23.20
C ALA A 156 -12.34 -13.40 -24.20
N SER A 157 -11.21 -12.72 -24.44
CA SER A 157 -11.13 -11.58 -25.38
C SER A 157 -11.52 -11.94 -26.81
N LEU A 158 -11.33 -13.22 -27.17
CA LEU A 158 -11.67 -13.78 -28.47
C LEU A 158 -13.18 -13.87 -28.74
N ARG A 159 -14.05 -13.64 -27.74
CA ARG A 159 -15.52 -13.90 -27.81
C ARG A 159 -16.38 -12.67 -28.11
N LYS A 160 -15.79 -11.54 -28.49
CA LYS A 160 -16.47 -10.24 -28.71
C LYS A 160 -17.39 -9.77 -27.56
N ASP A 161 -17.12 -10.15 -26.31
CA ASP A 161 -17.97 -9.84 -25.15
C ASP A 161 -17.24 -8.92 -24.15
N PRO A 162 -17.39 -7.58 -24.27
CA PRO A 162 -16.69 -6.65 -23.40
C PRO A 162 -17.18 -6.72 -21.95
N LEU A 163 -18.45 -7.09 -21.72
CA LEU A 163 -18.97 -7.23 -20.36
C LEU A 163 -18.32 -8.39 -19.62
N LYS A 164 -18.02 -9.50 -20.32
CA LYS A 164 -17.26 -10.61 -19.74
C LYS A 164 -15.83 -10.20 -19.40
N LEU A 165 -15.19 -9.39 -20.24
CA LEU A 165 -13.84 -8.88 -20.01
C LEU A 165 -13.74 -7.93 -18.83
N LEU A 166 -14.77 -7.14 -18.56
CA LEU A 166 -14.87 -6.35 -17.33
C LEU A 166 -15.04 -7.24 -16.09
N ASN A 167 -15.89 -8.27 -16.20
CA ASN A 167 -16.30 -9.06 -15.03
C ASN A 167 -15.20 -9.99 -14.51
N ILE A 168 -14.32 -10.54 -15.36
CA ILE A 168 -13.25 -11.47 -14.93
C ILE A 168 -12.29 -10.79 -13.93
N PRO A 169 -11.61 -9.68 -14.27
CA PRO A 169 -10.75 -8.95 -13.34
C PRO A 169 -11.52 -8.42 -12.13
N LEU A 170 -12.75 -7.92 -12.29
CA LEU A 170 -13.56 -7.50 -11.13
C LEU A 170 -13.88 -8.63 -10.16
N ASN A 171 -14.23 -9.83 -10.65
CA ASN A 171 -14.46 -11.00 -9.79
C ASN A 171 -13.16 -11.42 -9.09
N ALA A 172 -12.01 -11.29 -9.75
CA ALA A 172 -10.69 -11.54 -9.17
C ALA A 172 -10.36 -10.54 -8.05
N GLY A 173 -10.46 -9.25 -8.35
CA GLY A 173 -10.23 -8.19 -7.37
C GLY A 173 -11.15 -8.27 -6.15
N MET A 174 -12.46 -8.50 -6.36
CA MET A 174 -13.40 -8.68 -5.24
C MET A 174 -13.11 -9.90 -4.39
N SER A 175 -12.63 -11.00 -5.00
CA SER A 175 -12.19 -12.19 -4.26
C SER A 175 -11.02 -11.84 -3.35
N ILE A 176 -10.00 -11.14 -3.87
CA ILE A 176 -8.82 -10.72 -3.12
C ILE A 176 -9.21 -9.77 -1.99
N GLY A 177 -9.95 -8.71 -2.28
CA GLY A 177 -10.34 -7.69 -1.30
C GLY A 177 -11.17 -8.25 -0.14
N VAL A 178 -12.15 -9.11 -0.43
CA VAL A 178 -12.97 -9.73 0.63
C VAL A 178 -12.14 -10.70 1.47
N VAL A 179 -11.32 -11.56 0.85
CA VAL A 179 -10.47 -12.50 1.61
C VAL A 179 -9.52 -11.75 2.54
N LEU A 180 -8.86 -10.72 2.02
CA LEU A 180 -7.95 -9.87 2.77
C LEU A 180 -8.63 -9.31 4.03
N ILE A 181 -9.77 -8.63 3.88
CA ILE A 181 -10.45 -7.97 5.01
C ILE A 181 -11.03 -8.99 5.99
N CYS A 182 -11.50 -10.14 5.51
CA CYS A 182 -11.97 -11.19 6.40
C CYS A 182 -10.83 -11.82 7.21
N VAL A 183 -9.68 -12.11 6.61
CA VAL A 183 -8.50 -12.61 7.36
C VAL A 183 -8.10 -11.59 8.41
N GLU A 184 -8.01 -10.33 8.02
CA GLU A 184 -7.65 -9.21 8.91
C GLU A 184 -8.59 -9.10 10.11
N LEU A 185 -9.90 -9.03 9.85
CA LEU A 185 -10.90 -8.92 10.92
C LEU A 185 -10.95 -10.15 11.82
N ILE A 186 -10.73 -11.36 11.29
CA ILE A 186 -10.65 -12.58 12.12
C ILE A 186 -9.49 -12.46 13.10
N LEU A 187 -8.31 -12.02 12.64
CA LEU A 187 -7.13 -11.88 13.49
C LEU A 187 -7.34 -10.79 14.55
N MET A 188 -7.85 -9.62 14.15
CA MET A 188 -8.15 -8.54 15.09
C MET A 188 -9.23 -8.91 16.12
N LEU A 189 -10.33 -9.54 15.70
CA LEU A 189 -11.36 -10.04 16.61
C LEU A 189 -10.81 -11.11 17.56
N THR A 190 -9.85 -11.91 17.07
CA THR A 190 -9.21 -12.94 17.91
C THR A 190 -8.40 -12.30 19.03
N ILE A 191 -7.62 -11.25 18.73
CA ILE A 191 -6.92 -10.48 19.75
C ILE A 191 -7.92 -9.85 20.72
N LEU A 192 -8.96 -9.19 20.19
CA LEU A 192 -9.94 -8.44 20.97
C LEU A 192 -10.71 -9.31 21.99
N LEU A 193 -11.16 -10.49 21.56
CA LEU A 193 -12.10 -11.31 22.34
C LEU A 193 -11.43 -12.42 23.14
N PHE A 194 -10.29 -12.96 22.66
CA PHE A 194 -9.67 -14.14 23.28
C PHE A 194 -8.35 -13.84 24.01
N MET A 195 -7.71 -12.70 23.77
CA MET A 195 -6.52 -12.34 24.57
C MET A 195 -6.92 -11.78 25.94
N PRO A 196 -6.12 -12.03 26.99
CA PRO A 196 -6.27 -11.35 28.27
C PRO A 196 -6.19 -9.83 28.08
N GLY A 197 -7.04 -9.07 28.78
CA GLY A 197 -7.15 -7.62 28.56
C GLY A 197 -5.82 -6.86 28.71
N GLU A 198 -4.98 -7.30 29.65
CA GLU A 198 -3.64 -6.76 29.93
C GLU A 198 -2.61 -7.07 28.81
N LEU A 199 -2.84 -8.10 27.99
CA LEU A 199 -1.95 -8.49 26.89
C LEU A 199 -2.47 -8.05 25.52
N ALA A 200 -3.78 -7.83 25.40
CA ALA A 200 -4.44 -7.56 24.13
C ALA A 200 -3.89 -6.30 23.46
N GLY A 201 -3.67 -5.21 24.20
CA GLY A 201 -3.06 -3.99 23.69
C GLY A 201 -1.67 -4.22 23.09
N ALA A 202 -0.76 -4.83 23.85
CA ALA A 202 0.58 -5.15 23.39
C ALA A 202 0.58 -6.15 22.20
N CYS A 203 -0.37 -7.08 22.16
CA CYS A 203 -0.54 -8.00 21.03
C CYS A 203 -1.03 -7.27 19.76
N PHE A 204 -1.94 -6.29 19.89
CA PHE A 204 -2.35 -5.45 18.75
C PHE A 204 -1.18 -4.63 18.19
N ILE A 205 -0.35 -4.05 19.05
CA ILE A 205 0.86 -3.32 18.63
C ILE A 205 1.85 -4.29 17.94
N GLY A 206 2.12 -5.44 18.56
CA GLY A 206 2.98 -6.47 17.99
C GLY A 206 2.51 -6.93 16.62
N PHE A 207 1.21 -7.19 16.49
CA PHE A 207 0.54 -7.54 15.24
C PHE A 207 0.70 -6.44 14.17
N ALA A 208 0.29 -5.21 14.47
CA ALA A 208 0.36 -4.06 13.55
C ALA A 208 1.79 -3.77 13.07
N ILE A 209 2.80 -3.88 13.95
CA ILE A 209 4.22 -3.76 13.58
C ILE A 209 4.62 -4.86 12.58
N GLY A 210 4.17 -6.09 12.82
CA GLY A 210 4.43 -7.24 11.94
C GLY A 210 3.84 -7.07 10.54
N GLU A 211 2.59 -6.64 10.46
CA GLU A 211 1.91 -6.36 9.19
C GLU A 211 2.58 -5.21 8.44
N SER A 212 2.92 -4.13 9.16
CA SER A 212 3.66 -2.99 8.62
C SER A 212 5.00 -3.39 8.01
N LEU A 213 5.73 -4.29 8.67
CA LEU A 213 6.97 -4.84 8.13
C LEU A 213 6.70 -5.65 6.85
N GLY A 214 5.72 -6.56 6.90
CA GLY A 214 5.31 -7.39 5.78
C GLY A 214 4.95 -6.55 4.55
N ALA A 215 4.04 -5.59 4.72
CA ALA A 215 3.58 -4.69 3.69
C ALA A 215 4.71 -3.80 3.14
N SER A 216 5.51 -3.17 4.00
CA SER A 216 6.61 -2.30 3.58
C SER A 216 7.61 -3.06 2.70
N ALA A 217 8.06 -4.23 3.15
CA ALA A 217 9.03 -5.03 2.41
C ALA A 217 8.47 -5.59 1.11
N LEU A 218 7.25 -6.12 1.11
CA LEU A 218 6.61 -6.66 -0.09
C LEU A 218 6.30 -5.56 -1.11
N ARG A 219 5.82 -4.39 -0.67
CA ARG A 219 5.51 -3.24 -1.54
C ARG A 219 6.77 -2.62 -2.16
N ILE A 220 7.80 -2.36 -1.35
CA ILE A 220 9.04 -1.73 -1.83
C ILE A 220 9.82 -2.69 -2.71
N ALA A 221 10.08 -3.91 -2.24
CA ALA A 221 10.84 -4.88 -3.02
C ALA A 221 10.06 -5.31 -4.29
N GLY A 222 8.74 -5.46 -4.18
CA GLY A 222 7.84 -5.71 -5.31
C GLY A 222 7.92 -4.59 -6.34
N GLY A 223 7.74 -3.34 -5.91
CA GLY A 223 7.85 -2.14 -6.75
C GLY A 223 9.19 -2.04 -7.47
N ILE A 224 10.30 -2.21 -6.73
CA ILE A 224 11.64 -2.19 -7.34
C ILE A 224 11.77 -3.33 -8.35
N PHE A 225 11.29 -4.54 -8.02
CA PHE A 225 11.36 -5.69 -8.92
C PHE A 225 10.59 -5.42 -10.22
N THR A 226 9.31 -5.01 -10.14
CA THR A 226 8.47 -4.81 -11.33
C THR A 226 9.09 -3.76 -12.24
N LYS A 227 9.50 -2.60 -11.70
CA LYS A 227 10.02 -1.54 -12.55
C LYS A 227 11.43 -1.79 -13.08
N ILE A 228 12.22 -2.68 -12.47
CA ILE A 228 13.45 -3.19 -13.12
C ILE A 228 13.10 -4.04 -14.35
N ALA A 229 12.08 -4.89 -14.24
CA ALA A 229 11.67 -5.79 -15.29
C ALA A 229 11.00 -5.02 -16.45
N ASP A 230 10.05 -4.15 -16.12
CA ASP A 230 9.28 -3.28 -17.02
C ASP A 230 10.22 -2.41 -17.87
N ILE A 231 11.00 -1.51 -17.26
CA ILE A 231 11.99 -0.68 -17.98
C ILE A 231 12.99 -1.55 -18.77
N GLY A 232 13.38 -2.70 -18.19
CA GLY A 232 14.25 -3.66 -18.86
C GLY A 232 13.67 -4.20 -20.17
N SER A 233 12.38 -4.50 -20.16
CA SER A 233 11.59 -5.02 -21.27
C SER A 233 11.24 -3.92 -22.27
N ASP A 234 10.69 -2.80 -21.78
CA ASP A 234 10.13 -1.71 -22.57
C ASP A 234 11.17 -0.92 -23.35
N LEU A 235 12.38 -0.75 -22.81
CA LEU A 235 13.46 -0.13 -23.57
C LEU A 235 13.85 -0.94 -24.82
N MET A 236 13.47 -2.21 -24.91
CA MET A 236 13.69 -3.01 -26.12
C MET A 236 12.79 -2.57 -27.27
N LYS A 237 11.61 -1.99 -26.99
CA LYS A 237 10.72 -1.38 -27.98
C LYS A 237 11.45 -0.29 -28.76
N VAL A 238 12.19 0.57 -28.05
CA VAL A 238 12.95 1.67 -28.66
C VAL A 238 14.22 1.16 -29.34
N VAL A 239 14.96 0.24 -28.71
CA VAL A 239 16.26 -0.23 -29.19
C VAL A 239 16.14 -1.14 -30.41
N PHE A 240 15.17 -2.05 -30.42
CA PHE A 240 15.02 -3.08 -31.44
C PHE A 240 13.77 -2.91 -32.31
N LYS A 241 12.92 -1.92 -32.04
CA LYS A 241 11.67 -1.65 -32.79
C LYS A 241 10.74 -2.87 -32.87
N ILE A 242 10.66 -3.60 -31.75
CA ILE A 242 9.75 -4.72 -31.54
C ILE A 242 8.43 -4.25 -30.90
N GLY A 243 7.39 -5.09 -30.96
CA GLY A 243 6.12 -4.83 -30.29
C GLY A 243 6.21 -4.91 -28.76
N GLU A 244 5.18 -4.42 -28.09
CA GLU A 244 4.96 -4.64 -26.64
C GLU A 244 4.75 -6.13 -26.38
N ASP A 245 5.37 -6.65 -25.31
CA ASP A 245 5.31 -8.06 -24.89
C ASP A 245 5.78 -9.10 -25.93
N ASP A 246 6.71 -8.72 -26.82
CA ASP A 246 7.26 -9.63 -27.83
C ASP A 246 7.82 -10.92 -27.20
N PRO A 247 7.33 -12.11 -27.58
CA PRO A 247 7.74 -13.36 -26.96
C PRO A 247 9.22 -13.70 -27.10
N ARG A 248 9.97 -13.06 -28.01
CA ARG A 248 11.43 -13.22 -28.15
C ARG A 248 12.20 -12.45 -27.09
N ASN A 249 11.58 -11.47 -26.43
CA ASN A 249 12.18 -10.69 -25.37
C ASN A 249 12.15 -11.48 -24.04
N PRO A 250 13.32 -11.89 -23.49
CA PRO A 250 13.36 -12.64 -22.24
C PRO A 250 12.87 -11.85 -21.02
N GLY A 251 12.74 -10.52 -21.13
CA GLY A 251 12.26 -9.63 -20.07
C GLY A 251 10.76 -9.74 -19.78
N VAL A 252 9.93 -10.11 -20.76
CA VAL A 252 8.46 -10.05 -20.64
C VAL A 252 7.92 -10.95 -19.53
N ILE A 253 8.48 -12.16 -19.35
CA ILE A 253 8.08 -13.02 -18.22
C ILE A 253 8.44 -12.39 -16.86
N ALA A 254 9.57 -11.68 -16.79
CA ALA A 254 9.94 -10.98 -15.56
C ALA A 254 9.02 -9.80 -15.31
N ASP A 255 8.56 -9.13 -16.37
CA ASP A 255 7.59 -8.05 -16.33
C ASP A 255 6.25 -8.52 -15.76
N CYS A 256 5.67 -9.58 -16.35
CA CYS A 256 4.45 -10.20 -15.83
C CYS A 256 4.63 -10.72 -14.38
N THR A 257 5.81 -11.24 -14.06
CA THR A 257 6.13 -11.62 -12.67
C THR A 257 6.10 -10.40 -11.76
N GLY A 258 6.57 -9.26 -12.27
CA GLY A 258 6.58 -7.96 -11.64
C GLY A 258 5.18 -7.44 -11.35
N ASP A 259 4.27 -7.45 -12.31
CA ASP A 259 2.91 -6.92 -12.10
C ASP A 259 2.19 -7.72 -11.01
N ASN A 260 2.45 -9.02 -10.93
CA ASN A 260 1.98 -9.83 -9.81
C ASN A 260 2.74 -9.52 -8.51
N ALA A 261 4.06 -9.38 -8.55
CA ALA A 261 4.92 -9.19 -7.37
C ALA A 261 4.86 -7.78 -6.74
N GLY A 262 4.57 -6.76 -7.54
CA GLY A 262 4.53 -5.35 -7.14
C GLY A 262 3.11 -4.78 -7.19
N ASP A 263 2.43 -4.93 -8.33
CA ASP A 263 1.14 -4.28 -8.56
C ASP A 263 -0.06 -5.09 -8.05
N SER A 264 0.10 -6.38 -7.79
CA SER A 264 -0.92 -7.22 -7.12
C SER A 264 -0.59 -7.49 -5.65
N VAL A 265 0.61 -8.03 -5.37
CA VAL A 265 1.08 -8.28 -4.00
C VAL A 265 1.13 -6.99 -3.20
N GLY A 266 1.60 -5.91 -3.82
CA GLY A 266 1.76 -4.63 -3.15
C GLY A 266 0.45 -4.11 -2.56
N PRO A 267 -0.60 -3.83 -3.36
CA PRO A 267 -1.86 -3.34 -2.83
C PRO A 267 -2.54 -4.32 -1.88
N THR A 268 -2.35 -5.63 -2.09
CA THR A 268 -2.93 -6.64 -1.21
C THR A 268 -2.25 -6.63 0.18
N ALA A 269 -0.93 -6.60 0.25
CA ALA A 269 -0.22 -6.52 1.52
C ALA A 269 -0.41 -5.15 2.20
N ASP A 270 -0.38 -4.06 1.42
CA ASP A 270 -0.63 -2.69 1.86
C ASP A 270 -2.07 -2.52 2.37
N GLY A 271 -3.06 -3.08 1.67
CA GLY A 271 -4.45 -3.04 2.08
C GLY A 271 -4.70 -3.76 3.41
N PHE A 272 -4.07 -4.93 3.61
CA PHE A 272 -4.15 -5.70 4.85
C PHE A 272 -3.64 -4.88 6.04
N GLU A 273 -2.42 -4.36 5.89
CA GLU A 273 -1.80 -3.46 6.87
C GLU A 273 -2.62 -2.20 7.10
N THR A 274 -3.14 -1.55 6.04
CA THR A 274 -3.93 -0.33 6.16
C THR A 274 -5.15 -0.54 7.06
N TYR A 275 -5.84 -1.66 6.87
CA TYR A 275 -6.99 -2.03 7.68
C TYR A 275 -6.59 -2.32 9.13
N GLY A 276 -5.55 -3.12 9.36
CA GLY A 276 -5.09 -3.46 10.70
C GLY A 276 -4.64 -2.24 11.48
N VAL A 277 -3.70 -1.49 10.92
CA VAL A 277 -3.08 -0.31 11.54
C VAL A 277 -4.10 0.78 11.83
N THR A 278 -5.01 1.10 10.91
CA THR A 278 -6.07 2.09 11.17
C THR A 278 -6.99 1.64 12.29
N GLY A 279 -7.26 0.33 12.36
CA GLY A 279 -8.01 -0.26 13.46
C GLY A 279 -7.30 -0.13 14.81
N VAL A 280 -6.02 -0.51 14.87
CA VAL A 280 -5.20 -0.40 16.08
C VAL A 280 -5.06 1.06 16.52
N ALA A 281 -4.93 2.01 15.59
CA ALA A 281 -4.90 3.44 15.90
C ALA A 281 -6.18 3.90 16.62
N LEU A 282 -7.36 3.51 16.10
CA LEU A 282 -8.64 3.87 16.72
C LEU A 282 -8.86 3.18 18.05
N ILE A 283 -8.48 1.90 18.18
CA ILE A 283 -8.56 1.17 19.44
C ILE A 283 -7.71 1.89 20.50
N SER A 284 -6.46 2.19 20.18
CA SER A 284 -5.53 2.89 21.09
C SER A 284 -6.08 4.27 21.48
N PHE A 285 -6.58 5.03 20.50
CA PHE A 285 -7.18 6.34 20.77
C PHE A 285 -8.41 6.24 21.67
N ILE A 286 -9.33 5.30 21.41
CA ILE A 286 -10.54 5.11 22.24
C ILE A 286 -10.16 4.81 23.69
N LEU A 287 -9.15 3.96 23.90
CA LEU A 287 -8.70 3.56 25.23
C LEU A 287 -8.00 4.70 25.99
N LEU A 288 -7.27 5.57 25.29
CA LEU A 288 -6.48 6.64 25.91
C LEU A 288 -7.23 7.96 26.05
N ALA A 289 -8.11 8.30 25.11
CA ALA A 289 -8.70 9.63 25.01
C ALA A 289 -10.13 9.73 25.54
N VAL A 290 -10.89 8.63 25.59
CA VAL A 290 -12.29 8.65 26.05
C VAL A 290 -12.35 8.81 27.57
N THR A 291 -13.10 9.81 28.02
CA THR A 291 -13.23 10.17 29.45
C THR A 291 -14.50 9.59 30.09
N GLY A 292 -15.45 9.09 29.29
CA GLY A 292 -16.73 8.51 29.73
C GLY A 292 -16.67 7.12 30.38
N GLY A 293 -15.47 6.59 30.66
CA GLY A 293 -15.24 5.29 31.32
C GLY A 293 -15.33 4.06 30.42
N GLU A 294 -15.09 2.88 31.00
CA GLU A 294 -14.96 1.60 30.28
C GLU A 294 -16.22 1.19 29.50
N ALA A 295 -17.41 1.56 29.98
CA ALA A 295 -18.66 1.26 29.30
C ALA A 295 -18.74 1.97 27.93
N MET A 296 -18.38 3.26 27.89
CA MET A 296 -18.34 4.04 26.66
C MET A 296 -17.24 3.54 25.71
N GLN A 297 -16.05 3.21 26.25
CA GLN A 297 -14.97 2.60 25.46
C GLN A 297 -15.45 1.31 24.79
N THR A 298 -16.12 0.42 25.55
CA THR A 298 -16.68 -0.83 25.03
C THR A 298 -17.69 -0.57 23.92
N GLN A 299 -18.61 0.38 24.12
CA GLN A 299 -19.64 0.71 23.13
C GLN A 299 -19.03 1.23 21.82
N LEU A 300 -18.02 2.12 21.90
CA LEU A 300 -17.31 2.63 20.73
C LEU A 300 -16.49 1.53 20.03
N LEU A 301 -15.82 0.66 20.78
CA LEU A 301 -15.09 -0.48 20.23
C LEU A 301 -16.04 -1.44 19.48
N VAL A 302 -17.19 -1.77 20.08
CA VAL A 302 -18.22 -2.58 19.42
C VAL A 302 -18.69 -1.92 18.14
N TRP A 303 -18.96 -0.62 18.17
CA TRP A 303 -19.41 0.15 17.02
C TRP A 303 -18.40 0.14 15.87
N ILE A 304 -17.11 0.42 16.10
CA ILE A 304 -16.11 0.40 15.03
C ILE A 304 -15.94 -0.99 14.42
N PHE A 305 -15.96 -2.06 15.21
CA PHE A 305 -15.83 -3.43 14.69
C PHE A 305 -17.07 -3.85 13.91
N ALA A 306 -18.27 -3.54 14.44
CA ALA A 306 -19.52 -3.80 13.75
C ALA A 306 -19.56 -3.06 12.39
N MET A 307 -19.12 -1.80 12.33
CA MET A 307 -19.02 -1.05 11.09
C MET A 307 -18.11 -1.75 10.07
N ARG A 308 -16.91 -2.18 10.47
CA ARG A 308 -15.99 -2.89 9.57
C ARG A 308 -16.58 -4.19 9.02
N ILE A 309 -17.32 -4.92 9.85
CA ILE A 309 -18.01 -6.15 9.45
C ILE A 309 -19.12 -5.82 8.43
N LEU A 310 -19.93 -4.79 8.69
CA LEU A 310 -21.00 -4.35 7.78
C LEU A 310 -20.46 -3.87 6.44
N MET A 311 -19.27 -3.26 6.40
CA MET A 311 -18.63 -2.79 5.16
C MET A 311 -18.32 -3.94 4.19
N ILE A 312 -18.09 -5.16 4.66
CA ILE A 312 -17.99 -6.36 3.80
C ILE A 312 -19.33 -6.58 3.08
N ILE A 313 -20.43 -6.62 3.83
CA ILE A 313 -21.77 -6.87 3.31
C ILE A 313 -22.14 -5.77 2.31
N THR A 314 -21.93 -4.51 2.69
CA THR A 314 -22.18 -3.35 1.84
C THR A 314 -21.43 -3.43 0.52
N SER A 315 -20.14 -3.78 0.56
CA SER A 315 -19.31 -3.91 -0.65
C SER A 315 -19.79 -5.04 -1.56
N LEU A 316 -20.23 -6.17 -0.99
CA LEU A 316 -20.81 -7.28 -1.76
C LEU A 316 -22.12 -6.88 -2.42
N VAL A 317 -23.01 -6.20 -1.69
CA VAL A 317 -24.28 -5.71 -2.23
C VAL A 317 -24.03 -4.71 -3.36
N ALA A 318 -23.14 -3.74 -3.16
CA ALA A 318 -22.77 -2.76 -4.18
C ALA A 318 -22.15 -3.42 -5.42
N PHE A 319 -21.31 -4.44 -5.24
CA PHE A 319 -20.74 -5.22 -6.33
C PHE A 319 -21.81 -5.88 -7.20
N TYR A 320 -22.82 -6.52 -6.58
CA TYR A 320 -23.91 -7.15 -7.33
C TYR A 320 -24.86 -6.14 -7.97
N ILE A 321 -25.14 -5.01 -7.32
CA ILE A 321 -25.91 -3.91 -7.92
C ILE A 321 -25.19 -3.38 -9.17
N ASN A 322 -23.88 -3.14 -9.08
CA ASN A 322 -23.09 -2.67 -10.21
C ASN A 322 -23.05 -3.71 -11.36
N ALA A 323 -22.92 -4.99 -11.03
CA ALA A 323 -22.96 -6.06 -12.02
C ALA A 323 -24.32 -6.13 -12.73
N ALA A 324 -25.43 -6.00 -11.99
CA ALA A 324 -26.77 -5.96 -12.56
C ALA A 324 -26.97 -4.75 -13.48
N TRP A 325 -26.56 -3.56 -13.02
CA TRP A 325 -26.64 -2.32 -13.81
C TRP A 325 -25.80 -2.40 -15.09
N SER A 326 -24.56 -2.88 -14.98
CA SER A 326 -23.65 -3.04 -16.12
C SER A 326 -24.22 -4.05 -17.13
N LYS A 327 -24.83 -5.14 -16.65
CA LYS A 327 -25.53 -6.09 -17.51
C LYS A 327 -26.70 -5.44 -18.25
N ILE A 328 -27.55 -4.67 -17.58
CA ILE A 328 -28.67 -3.97 -18.22
C ILE A 328 -28.18 -3.01 -19.30
N LYS A 329 -27.10 -2.26 -19.05
CA LYS A 329 -26.61 -1.21 -19.94
C LYS A 329 -25.78 -1.72 -21.13
N TYR A 330 -25.03 -2.81 -20.95
CA TYR A 330 -24.02 -3.27 -21.92
C TYR A 330 -24.24 -4.69 -22.44
N SER A 331 -25.27 -5.41 -21.99
CA SER A 331 -25.59 -6.73 -22.58
C SER A 331 -25.86 -6.61 -24.08
N GLY A 332 -25.14 -7.41 -24.87
CA GLY A 332 -25.26 -7.44 -26.33
C GLY A 332 -24.59 -6.28 -27.06
N LYS A 333 -23.83 -5.41 -26.37
CA LYS A 333 -23.03 -4.36 -27.02
C LYS A 333 -21.63 -4.86 -27.38
N GLU A 334 -21.14 -4.44 -28.53
CA GLU A 334 -19.80 -4.74 -29.04
C GLU A 334 -18.75 -3.69 -28.65
N ASP A 335 -19.12 -2.68 -27.87
CA ASP A 335 -18.16 -1.74 -27.31
C ASP A 335 -18.65 -1.17 -25.97
N MET A 336 -17.71 -0.85 -25.10
CA MET A 336 -17.97 -0.37 -23.76
C MET A 336 -16.79 0.46 -23.25
N ASP A 337 -17.13 1.56 -22.59
CA ASP A 337 -16.18 2.29 -21.77
C ASP A 337 -15.97 1.58 -20.43
N PHE A 338 -14.83 0.91 -20.27
CA PHE A 338 -14.50 0.15 -19.06
C PHE A 338 -14.35 1.04 -17.82
N GLU A 339 -14.04 2.33 -17.95
CA GLU A 339 -13.91 3.24 -16.80
C GLU A 339 -15.26 3.54 -16.14
N VAL A 340 -16.38 3.46 -16.89
CA VAL A 340 -17.71 3.83 -16.40
C VAL A 340 -18.24 2.82 -15.37
N PRO A 341 -18.28 1.49 -15.61
CA PRO A 341 -18.67 0.51 -14.61
C PRO A 341 -17.80 0.50 -13.35
N LEU A 342 -16.50 0.77 -13.49
CA LEU A 342 -15.57 0.86 -12.37
C LEU A 342 -15.87 2.10 -11.52
N THR A 343 -16.10 3.24 -12.16
CA THR A 343 -16.52 4.49 -11.50
C THR A 343 -17.85 4.31 -10.77
N ASN A 344 -18.83 3.68 -11.44
CA ASN A 344 -20.13 3.41 -10.84
C ASN A 344 -20.01 2.52 -9.59
N LEU A 345 -19.16 1.50 -9.63
CA LEU A 345 -18.93 0.64 -8.47
C LEU A 345 -18.44 1.43 -7.26
N VAL A 346 -17.46 2.33 -7.44
CA VAL A 346 -16.94 3.20 -6.38
C VAL A 346 -18.06 4.08 -5.80
N TRP A 347 -18.83 4.76 -6.65
CA TRP A 347 -19.92 5.64 -6.20
C TRP A 347 -21.08 4.90 -5.53
N ILE A 348 -21.53 3.78 -6.11
CA ILE A 348 -22.59 2.94 -5.53
C ILE A 348 -22.16 2.46 -4.14
N THR A 349 -20.93 1.98 -4.01
CA THR A 349 -20.40 1.50 -2.73
C THR A 349 -20.31 2.62 -1.71
N SER A 350 -19.89 3.81 -2.12
CA SER A 350 -19.76 4.98 -1.25
C SER A 350 -21.11 5.43 -0.69
N LEU A 351 -22.10 5.63 -1.57
CA LEU A 351 -23.43 6.07 -1.17
C LEU A 351 -24.13 5.03 -0.28
N LEU A 352 -23.99 3.75 -0.62
CA LEU A 352 -24.54 2.67 0.20
C LEU A 352 -23.83 2.57 1.56
N SER A 353 -22.50 2.73 1.61
CA SER A 353 -21.73 2.72 2.86
C SER A 353 -22.08 3.89 3.76
N ILE A 354 -22.30 5.09 3.21
CA ILE A 354 -22.79 6.24 3.97
C ILE A 354 -24.16 5.92 4.57
N ALA A 355 -25.12 5.44 3.77
CA ALA A 355 -26.45 5.10 4.27
C ALA A 355 -26.42 4.03 5.37
N VAL A 356 -25.62 2.96 5.19
CA VAL A 356 -25.43 1.91 6.19
C VAL A 356 -24.74 2.44 7.44
N THR A 357 -23.79 3.38 7.31
CA THR A 357 -23.12 4.01 8.46
C THR A 357 -24.12 4.78 9.32
N PHE A 358 -24.99 5.61 8.73
CA PHE A 358 -26.01 6.32 9.51
C PHE A 358 -26.99 5.34 10.18
N ALA A 359 -27.46 4.34 9.45
CA ALA A 359 -28.40 3.34 9.99
C ALA A 359 -27.79 2.52 11.14
N ALA A 360 -26.56 2.04 10.97
CA ALA A 360 -25.90 1.23 11.98
C ALA A 360 -25.51 2.05 13.21
N SER A 361 -25.05 3.30 13.04
CA SER A 361 -24.77 4.19 14.18
C SER A 361 -26.05 4.49 14.97
N ALA A 362 -27.18 4.77 14.30
CA ALA A 362 -28.46 5.00 14.97
C ALA A 362 -28.92 3.80 15.82
N ILE A 363 -28.50 2.58 15.48
CA ILE A 363 -28.86 1.35 16.20
C ILE A 363 -27.84 1.03 17.32
N LEU A 364 -26.55 1.22 17.06
CA LEU A 364 -25.46 0.76 17.94
C LEU A 364 -25.05 1.81 18.97
N ILE A 365 -25.16 3.09 18.64
CA ILE A 365 -24.81 4.22 19.50
C ILE A 365 -25.94 5.27 19.59
N PRO A 366 -27.22 4.89 19.79
CA PRO A 366 -28.34 5.83 19.84
C PRO A 366 -28.23 6.83 20.99
N ASP A 367 -27.59 6.41 22.09
CA ASP A 367 -27.19 7.23 23.21
C ASP A 367 -25.73 6.89 23.53
N LEU A 368 -24.89 7.92 23.63
CA LEU A 368 -23.50 7.79 24.02
C LEU A 368 -23.27 8.67 25.25
N ALA A 369 -23.30 8.06 26.43
CA ALA A 369 -23.16 8.74 27.72
C ALA A 369 -24.17 9.89 27.93
N GLY A 370 -25.44 9.70 27.55
CA GLY A 370 -26.49 10.70 27.67
C GLY A 370 -26.57 11.70 26.51
N ASN A 371 -25.73 11.56 25.48
CA ASN A 371 -25.78 12.36 24.26
C ASN A 371 -26.39 11.56 23.11
N THR A 372 -27.58 11.98 22.66
CA THR A 372 -28.35 11.34 21.58
C THR A 372 -28.02 11.85 20.18
N ASP A 373 -27.11 12.83 20.05
CA ASP A 373 -26.68 13.40 18.77
C ASP A 373 -25.41 12.74 18.22
N MET A 374 -24.66 12.02 19.06
CA MET A 374 -23.38 11.44 18.68
C MET A 374 -23.46 10.46 17.50
N TRP A 375 -24.56 9.71 17.36
CA TRP A 375 -24.69 8.74 16.27
C TRP A 375 -24.60 9.40 14.89
N TRP A 376 -25.23 10.57 14.69
CA TRP A 376 -25.24 11.24 13.38
C TRP A 376 -24.00 12.11 13.18
N ILE A 377 -23.41 12.63 14.25
CA ILE A 377 -22.14 13.39 14.20
C ILE A 377 -20.99 12.46 13.80
N LEU A 378 -20.82 11.33 14.50
CA LEU A 378 -19.79 10.35 14.20
C LEU A 378 -20.02 9.72 12.80
N SER A 379 -21.28 9.52 12.41
CA SER A 379 -21.62 9.07 11.04
C SER A 379 -21.24 10.08 9.98
N THR A 380 -21.44 11.38 10.23
CA THR A 380 -21.02 12.47 9.33
C THR A 380 -19.51 12.46 9.14
N ILE A 381 -18.76 12.28 10.22
CA ILE A 381 -17.29 12.23 10.18
C ILE A 381 -16.80 11.03 9.35
N ILE A 382 -17.30 9.83 9.62
CA ILE A 382 -16.98 8.64 8.80
C ILE A 382 -17.36 8.87 7.34
N SER A 383 -18.52 9.50 7.10
CA SER A 383 -19.00 9.78 5.75
C SER A 383 -18.10 10.75 4.99
N CYS A 384 -17.41 11.68 5.65
CA CYS A 384 -16.38 12.51 5.01
C CYS A 384 -15.24 11.65 4.45
N GLY A 385 -14.80 10.63 5.22
CA GLY A 385 -13.84 9.64 4.75
C GLY A 385 -14.35 8.82 3.57
N THR A 386 -15.55 8.25 3.69
CA THR A 386 -16.17 7.44 2.64
C THR A 386 -16.35 8.22 1.34
N LEU A 387 -16.77 9.50 1.46
CA LEU A 387 -16.89 10.40 0.33
C LEU A 387 -15.53 10.73 -0.28
N GLY A 388 -14.48 10.90 0.54
CA GLY A 388 -13.11 11.08 0.08
C GLY A 388 -12.63 9.94 -0.82
N ALA A 389 -12.96 8.70 -0.47
CA ALA A 389 -12.62 7.54 -1.27
C ALA A 389 -13.38 7.47 -2.63
N ALA A 390 -14.44 8.26 -2.83
CA ALA A 390 -15.06 8.48 -4.14
C ALA A 390 -14.54 9.72 -4.88
N LEU A 391 -14.33 10.82 -4.16
CA LEU A 391 -13.95 12.10 -4.76
C LEU A 391 -12.48 12.12 -5.23
N ILE A 392 -11.55 11.59 -4.43
CA ILE A 392 -10.12 11.58 -4.78
C ILE A 392 -9.87 10.84 -6.11
N PRO A 393 -10.51 9.68 -6.38
CA PRO A 393 -10.48 9.07 -7.69
C PRO A 393 -10.93 9.98 -8.84
N GLU A 394 -12.02 10.73 -8.67
CA GLU A 394 -12.51 11.66 -9.70
C GLU A 394 -11.48 12.76 -10.00
N PHE A 395 -10.92 13.36 -8.95
CA PHE A 395 -9.88 14.38 -9.10
C PHE A 395 -8.60 13.81 -9.74
N THR A 396 -8.25 12.56 -9.43
CA THR A 396 -7.11 11.89 -10.04
C THR A 396 -7.34 11.60 -11.53
N LYS A 397 -8.53 11.13 -11.92
CA LYS A 397 -8.89 10.89 -13.33
C LYS A 397 -8.75 12.13 -14.21
N ILE A 398 -8.99 13.32 -13.66
CA ILE A 398 -8.79 14.60 -14.39
C ILE A 398 -7.36 14.71 -14.91
N PHE A 399 -6.37 14.11 -14.26
CA PHE A 399 -4.96 14.20 -14.66
C PHE A 399 -4.45 12.93 -15.35
N THR A 400 -5.00 11.77 -15.03
CA THR A 400 -4.43 10.48 -15.46
C THR A 400 -5.22 9.76 -16.54
N SER A 401 -6.53 9.93 -16.67
CA SER A 401 -7.33 9.16 -17.65
C SER A 401 -6.87 9.42 -19.10
N PRO A 402 -6.90 8.43 -20.02
CA PRO A 402 -6.64 8.65 -21.45
C PRO A 402 -7.52 9.76 -22.07
N LYS A 403 -8.72 9.98 -21.50
CA LYS A 403 -9.67 11.00 -21.96
C LYS A 403 -9.40 12.39 -21.39
N SER A 404 -8.47 12.52 -20.45
CA SER A 404 -8.09 13.77 -19.80
C SER A 404 -7.56 14.80 -20.79
N LYS A 405 -7.82 16.08 -20.51
CA LYS A 405 -7.16 17.20 -21.20
C LYS A 405 -5.66 17.24 -20.94
N HIS A 406 -5.21 16.88 -19.73
CA HIS A 406 -3.80 16.87 -19.37
C HIS A 406 -3.03 15.75 -20.07
N VAL A 407 -3.61 14.55 -20.20
CA VAL A 407 -2.99 13.48 -20.99
C VAL A 407 -2.88 13.87 -22.46
N ARG A 408 -3.92 14.49 -23.04
CA ARG A 408 -3.86 15.02 -24.41
C ARG A 408 -2.81 16.12 -24.58
N GLU A 409 -2.59 16.94 -23.55
CA GLU A 409 -1.54 17.95 -23.54
C GLU A 409 -0.15 17.31 -23.60
N ILE A 410 0.10 16.23 -22.84
CA ILE A 410 1.35 15.46 -22.90
C ILE A 410 1.58 14.91 -24.32
N VAL A 411 0.56 14.32 -24.94
CA VAL A 411 0.66 13.81 -26.32
C VAL A 411 0.93 14.94 -27.31
N SER A 412 0.26 16.09 -27.16
CA SER A 412 0.46 17.26 -28.03
C SER A 412 1.87 17.83 -27.87
N ALA A 413 2.37 17.94 -26.64
CA ALA A 413 3.71 18.40 -26.33
C ALA A 413 4.78 17.45 -26.89
N GLY A 414 4.53 16.14 -26.83
CA GLY A 414 5.41 15.13 -27.42
C GLY A 414 5.55 15.21 -28.94
N ARG A 415 4.51 15.68 -29.65
CA ARG A 415 4.59 15.90 -31.11
C ARG A 415 5.58 17.00 -31.48
N GLU A 416 5.65 18.05 -30.67
CA GLU A 416 6.44 19.24 -30.98
C GLU A 416 7.87 19.16 -30.43
N GLY A 417 8.04 18.64 -29.21
CA GLY A 417 9.36 18.69 -28.51
C GLY A 417 9.84 17.35 -27.96
N GLY A 418 9.25 16.25 -28.40
CA GLY A 418 9.71 14.90 -28.09
C GLY A 418 9.77 14.60 -26.59
N PRO A 419 10.69 13.73 -26.13
CA PRO A 419 10.73 13.25 -24.75
C PRO A 419 10.83 14.37 -23.70
N SER A 420 11.55 15.44 -24.00
CA SER A 420 11.76 16.54 -23.05
C SER A 420 10.43 17.22 -22.69
N LEU A 421 9.60 17.53 -23.69
CA LEU A 421 8.30 18.14 -23.43
C LEU A 421 7.28 17.14 -22.88
N VAL A 422 7.36 15.85 -23.24
CA VAL A 422 6.56 14.80 -22.59
C VAL A 422 6.81 14.78 -21.08
N ILE A 423 8.08 14.77 -20.67
CA ILE A 423 8.46 14.78 -19.25
C ILE A 423 7.98 16.07 -18.57
N LEU A 424 8.23 17.24 -19.15
CA LEU A 424 7.79 18.49 -18.54
C LEU A 424 6.25 18.56 -18.39
N SER A 425 5.48 18.11 -19.38
CA SER A 425 4.02 18.12 -19.30
C SER A 425 3.47 17.16 -18.23
N GLY A 426 4.03 15.97 -18.07
CA GLY A 426 3.61 15.06 -16.98
C GLY A 426 4.03 15.56 -15.60
N PHE A 427 5.19 16.22 -15.49
CA PHE A 427 5.60 16.91 -14.26
C PHE A 427 4.60 18.01 -13.87
N VAL A 428 4.11 18.79 -14.84
CA VAL A 428 3.04 19.78 -14.63
C VAL A 428 1.77 19.08 -14.14
N ALA A 429 1.30 18.04 -14.83
CA ALA A 429 0.09 17.30 -14.44
C ALA A 429 0.18 16.78 -12.99
N GLY A 430 1.31 16.19 -12.59
CA GLY A 430 1.54 15.70 -11.23
C GLY A 430 1.44 16.79 -10.15
N ASN A 431 2.06 17.94 -10.37
CA ASN A 431 2.06 19.04 -9.39
C ASN A 431 0.67 19.66 -9.20
N PHE A 432 -0.03 19.92 -10.31
CA PHE A 432 -1.40 20.44 -10.25
C PHE A 432 -2.35 19.42 -9.59
N SER A 433 -2.18 18.13 -9.89
CA SER A 433 -2.89 17.06 -9.20
C SER A 433 -2.67 17.08 -7.68
N ALA A 434 -1.43 17.28 -7.22
CA ALA A 434 -1.10 17.30 -5.80
C ALA A 434 -1.79 18.45 -5.07
N LEU A 435 -1.87 19.64 -5.70
CA LEU A 435 -2.63 20.78 -5.18
C LEU A 435 -4.12 20.43 -5.01
N TRP A 436 -4.76 19.96 -6.08
CA TRP A 436 -6.21 19.73 -6.06
C TRP A 436 -6.61 18.60 -5.12
N ASN A 437 -5.87 17.49 -5.10
CA ASN A 437 -6.10 16.43 -4.13
C ASN A 437 -5.85 16.92 -2.69
N GLY A 438 -4.82 17.74 -2.47
CA GLY A 438 -4.58 18.39 -1.18
C GLY A 438 -5.77 19.25 -0.72
N MET A 439 -6.39 20.00 -1.62
CA MET A 439 -7.61 20.78 -1.33
C MET A 439 -8.80 19.88 -0.99
N VAL A 440 -8.95 18.73 -1.65
CA VAL A 440 -9.99 17.74 -1.31
C VAL A 440 -9.76 17.20 0.10
N PHE A 441 -8.54 16.79 0.44
CA PHE A 441 -8.20 16.37 1.82
C PHE A 441 -8.51 17.46 2.84
N PHE A 442 -8.10 18.70 2.56
CA PHE A 442 -8.36 19.83 3.44
C PHE A 442 -9.86 20.03 3.69
N VAL A 443 -10.69 20.06 2.64
CA VAL A 443 -12.15 20.26 2.78
C VAL A 443 -12.79 19.13 3.58
N LEU A 444 -12.42 17.88 3.32
CA LEU A 444 -12.99 16.72 4.02
C LEU A 444 -12.57 16.69 5.49
N MET A 445 -11.29 16.95 5.78
CA MET A 445 -10.79 17.05 7.15
C MET A 445 -11.36 18.25 7.89
N ALA A 446 -11.53 19.40 7.22
CA ALA A 446 -12.18 20.57 7.81
C ALA A 446 -13.64 20.29 8.17
N ALA A 447 -14.40 19.61 7.29
CA ALA A 447 -15.77 19.19 7.57
C ALA A 447 -15.84 18.25 8.79
N ALA A 448 -14.94 17.27 8.88
CA ALA A 448 -14.82 16.39 10.03
C ALA A 448 -14.44 17.13 11.32
N TYR A 449 -13.53 18.10 11.23
CA TYR A 449 -13.16 18.98 12.34
C TYR A 449 -14.37 19.78 12.84
N PHE A 450 -15.12 20.45 11.95
CA PHE A 450 -16.33 21.17 12.34
C PHE A 450 -17.38 20.22 12.96
N ALA A 451 -17.58 19.03 12.40
CA ALA A 451 -18.45 18.03 13.01
C ALA A 451 -18.00 17.65 14.43
N SER A 452 -16.68 17.57 14.68
CA SER A 452 -16.14 17.23 15.99
C SER A 452 -16.39 18.28 17.08
N THR A 453 -16.72 19.53 16.72
CA THR A 453 -17.01 20.60 17.71
C THR A 453 -18.43 20.56 18.26
N PHE A 454 -19.26 19.61 17.82
CA PHE A 454 -20.64 19.47 18.27
C PHE A 454 -20.75 18.49 19.45
N GLY A 455 -20.08 18.76 20.58
CA GLY A 455 -20.26 18.04 21.83
C GLY A 455 -19.33 16.85 22.05
N LEU A 456 -18.44 16.52 21.10
CA LEU A 456 -17.48 15.43 21.25
C LEU A 456 -16.42 15.74 22.33
N GLU A 457 -16.12 17.02 22.55
CA GLU A 457 -15.23 17.53 23.60
C GLU A 457 -15.68 17.17 25.02
N THR A 458 -16.98 16.86 25.21
CA THR A 458 -17.50 16.43 26.51
C THR A 458 -17.20 14.97 26.83
N LEU A 459 -16.85 14.18 25.80
CA LEU A 459 -16.72 12.72 25.87
C LEU A 459 -15.28 12.22 25.74
N MET A 460 -14.39 13.04 25.19
CA MET A 460 -12.99 12.69 24.98
C MET A 460 -12.07 13.92 24.89
N VAL A 461 -10.79 13.68 25.17
CA VAL A 461 -9.74 14.68 24.96
C VAL A 461 -9.33 14.67 23.48
N TYR A 462 -9.05 15.84 22.91
CA TYR A 462 -8.64 16.03 21.51
C TYR A 462 -9.62 15.45 20.46
N PRO A 463 -10.90 15.88 20.48
CA PRO A 463 -11.96 15.35 19.61
C PRO A 463 -11.65 15.45 18.11
N SER A 464 -10.90 16.47 17.69
CA SER A 464 -10.50 16.67 16.29
C SER A 464 -9.63 15.53 15.76
N ILE A 465 -8.75 14.96 16.59
CA ILE A 465 -7.87 13.89 16.16
C ILE A 465 -8.62 12.56 16.04
N PHE A 466 -9.57 12.30 16.95
CA PHE A 466 -10.48 11.16 16.79
C PHE A 466 -11.26 11.29 15.48
N ALA A 467 -11.77 12.49 15.20
CA ALA A 467 -12.51 12.76 13.97
C ALA A 467 -11.65 12.50 12.73
N PHE A 468 -10.38 12.91 12.73
CA PHE A 468 -9.46 12.57 11.64
C PHE A 468 -9.25 11.07 11.52
N GLY A 469 -9.05 10.34 12.63
CA GLY A 469 -8.97 8.88 12.60
C GLY A 469 -10.21 8.23 11.98
N LEU A 470 -11.40 8.75 12.27
CA LEU A 470 -12.65 8.30 11.68
C LEU A 470 -12.80 8.67 10.19
N VAL A 471 -12.15 9.75 9.72
CA VAL A 471 -12.02 10.02 8.27
C VAL A 471 -11.16 8.95 7.60
N ALA A 472 -9.99 8.61 8.16
CA ALA A 472 -9.17 7.51 7.63
C ALA A 472 -9.96 6.19 7.59
N PHE A 473 -10.70 5.90 8.66
CA PHE A 473 -11.60 4.76 8.76
C PHE A 473 -12.69 4.75 7.68
N GLY A 474 -13.34 5.89 7.45
CA GLY A 474 -14.36 6.04 6.41
C GLY A 474 -13.80 5.80 5.01
N MET A 475 -12.57 6.21 4.72
CA MET A 475 -11.92 5.90 3.44
C MET A 475 -11.76 4.38 3.23
N LEU A 476 -11.67 3.61 4.31
CA LEU A 476 -11.68 2.13 4.29
C LEU A 476 -13.09 1.55 4.26
N GLY A 477 -14.14 2.36 4.23
CA GLY A 477 -15.53 1.91 4.14
C GLY A 477 -15.85 1.06 2.91
N MET A 478 -15.03 1.21 1.87
CA MET A 478 -15.17 0.53 0.58
C MET A 478 -14.00 -0.41 0.26
N GLY A 479 -13.18 -0.80 1.23
CA GLY A 479 -11.91 -1.44 0.90
C GLY A 479 -11.97 -2.73 0.09
N PRO A 480 -12.99 -3.64 0.17
CA PRO A 480 -13.07 -4.75 -0.78
C PRO A 480 -13.16 -4.25 -2.23
N VAL A 481 -13.87 -3.14 -2.45
CA VAL A 481 -14.04 -2.48 -3.74
C VAL A 481 -12.79 -1.71 -4.15
N THR A 482 -12.13 -0.98 -3.23
CA THR A 482 -10.85 -0.30 -3.51
C THR A 482 -9.80 -1.30 -3.98
N ILE A 483 -9.66 -2.43 -3.28
CA ILE A 483 -8.74 -3.50 -3.69
C ILE A 483 -9.19 -4.12 -5.01
N ALA A 484 -10.50 -4.23 -5.25
CA ALA A 484 -11.00 -4.81 -6.49
C ALA A 484 -10.70 -3.96 -7.72
N VAL A 485 -10.83 -2.63 -7.62
CA VAL A 485 -10.51 -1.73 -8.73
C VAL A 485 -9.01 -1.55 -8.92
N ASP A 486 -8.20 -1.62 -7.85
CA ASP A 486 -6.73 -1.60 -7.94
C ASP A 486 -6.21 -2.90 -8.58
N SER A 487 -6.68 -4.05 -8.10
CA SER A 487 -6.33 -5.37 -8.65
C SER A 487 -6.82 -5.62 -10.07
N TYR A 488 -7.72 -4.76 -10.58
CA TYR A 488 -8.18 -4.81 -11.97
C TYR A 488 -7.00 -4.65 -12.93
N GLY A 489 -6.15 -3.64 -12.70
CA GLY A 489 -5.00 -3.30 -13.55
C GLY A 489 -4.06 -4.47 -13.83
N PRO A 490 -3.40 -5.07 -12.82
CA PRO A 490 -2.44 -6.15 -13.05
C PRO A 490 -3.06 -7.43 -13.67
N VAL A 491 -4.39 -7.62 -13.58
CA VAL A 491 -5.06 -8.71 -14.30
C VAL A 491 -5.21 -8.38 -15.78
N THR A 492 -5.59 -7.14 -16.12
CA THR A 492 -5.79 -6.72 -17.50
C THR A 492 -4.47 -6.61 -18.26
N ASP A 493 -3.45 -6.08 -17.60
CA ASP A 493 -2.10 -5.94 -18.12
C ASP A 493 -1.52 -7.31 -18.51
N ASN A 494 -1.45 -8.24 -17.55
CA ASN A 494 -0.98 -9.60 -17.82
C ASN A 494 -1.89 -10.39 -18.78
N ALA A 495 -3.16 -10.04 -18.93
CA ALA A 495 -4.00 -10.70 -19.93
C ALA A 495 -3.51 -10.37 -21.35
N GLN A 496 -3.02 -9.15 -21.58
CA GLN A 496 -2.37 -8.75 -22.82
C GLN A 496 -1.07 -9.54 -23.02
N SER A 497 -0.18 -9.59 -22.03
CA SER A 497 1.08 -10.33 -22.16
C SER A 497 0.86 -11.83 -22.36
N VAL A 498 -0.11 -12.44 -21.66
CA VAL A 498 -0.46 -13.85 -21.86
C VAL A 498 -0.96 -14.11 -23.28
N TYR A 499 -1.71 -13.18 -23.86
CA TYR A 499 -2.15 -13.27 -25.24
C TYR A 499 -0.94 -13.32 -26.19
N GLU A 500 -0.05 -12.33 -26.12
CA GLU A 500 1.12 -12.21 -27.01
C GLU A 500 2.12 -13.37 -26.81
N LEU A 501 2.48 -13.68 -25.56
CA LEU A 501 3.41 -14.76 -25.23
C LEU A 501 2.91 -16.15 -25.62
N SER A 502 1.59 -16.36 -25.67
CA SER A 502 1.03 -17.64 -26.07
C SER A 502 1.28 -17.97 -27.54
N LEU A 503 1.48 -16.94 -28.38
CA LEU A 503 1.51 -17.03 -29.84
C LEU A 503 0.28 -17.76 -30.40
N ILE A 504 -0.89 -17.61 -29.75
CA ILE A 504 -2.10 -18.38 -30.08
C ILE A 504 -2.50 -18.26 -31.57
N GLU A 505 -2.28 -17.10 -32.21
CA GLU A 505 -2.55 -16.88 -33.63
C GLU A 505 -1.69 -17.78 -34.55
N GLU A 506 -0.52 -18.21 -34.09
CA GLU A 506 0.39 -19.06 -34.85
C GLU A 506 0.13 -20.56 -34.62
N TRP A 507 -0.77 -20.93 -33.71
CA TRP A 507 -1.05 -22.33 -33.43
C TRP A 507 -1.74 -23.00 -34.63
N PRO A 508 -1.25 -24.17 -35.08
CA PRO A 508 -1.82 -24.86 -36.23
C PRO A 508 -3.30 -25.21 -36.00
N TYR A 509 -4.16 -24.81 -36.95
CA TYR A 509 -5.60 -25.09 -36.93
C TYR A 509 -6.36 -24.50 -35.72
N VAL A 510 -5.81 -23.47 -35.08
CA VAL A 510 -6.39 -22.89 -33.85
C VAL A 510 -7.85 -22.43 -34.01
N ASP A 511 -8.23 -21.84 -35.16
CA ASP A 511 -9.63 -21.44 -35.40
C ASP A 511 -10.59 -22.64 -35.33
N LYS A 512 -10.21 -23.75 -35.97
CA LYS A 512 -11.00 -24.99 -35.99
C LYS A 512 -11.01 -25.66 -34.62
N GLN A 513 -9.88 -25.64 -33.92
CA GLN A 513 -9.76 -26.17 -32.57
C GLN A 513 -10.65 -25.39 -31.60
N ILE A 514 -10.59 -24.06 -31.63
CA ILE A 514 -11.42 -23.20 -30.77
C ILE A 514 -12.91 -23.43 -31.06
N GLN A 515 -13.29 -23.47 -32.34
CA GLN A 515 -14.67 -23.74 -32.72
C GLN A 515 -15.15 -25.13 -32.27
N ARG A 516 -14.32 -26.17 -32.41
CA ARG A 516 -14.64 -27.55 -32.00
C ARG A 516 -14.75 -27.70 -30.48
N ASP A 517 -13.76 -27.19 -29.75
CA ASP A 517 -13.59 -27.47 -28.32
C ASP A 517 -14.35 -26.47 -27.44
N PHE A 518 -14.63 -25.26 -27.95
CA PHE A 518 -15.24 -24.19 -27.17
C PHE A 518 -16.47 -23.54 -27.82
N GLY A 519 -16.81 -23.88 -29.07
CA GLY A 519 -18.08 -23.52 -29.71
C GLY A 519 -18.20 -22.07 -30.18
N PHE A 520 -17.11 -21.36 -30.43
CA PHE A 520 -17.13 -19.99 -30.95
C PHE A 520 -15.99 -19.72 -31.93
N THR A 521 -16.19 -18.77 -32.85
CA THR A 521 -15.16 -18.30 -33.78
C THR A 521 -14.36 -17.18 -33.13
N PRO A 522 -13.02 -17.26 -33.06
CA PRO A 522 -12.20 -16.21 -32.47
C PRO A 522 -12.22 -14.93 -33.33
N ASP A 523 -12.20 -13.77 -32.67
CA ASP A 523 -11.94 -12.47 -33.30
C ASP A 523 -10.61 -11.91 -32.78
N TRP A 524 -9.60 -11.93 -33.66
CA TRP A 524 -8.23 -11.56 -33.33
C TRP A 524 -8.03 -10.04 -33.18
N GLU A 525 -8.63 -9.25 -34.07
CA GLU A 525 -8.49 -7.78 -34.05
C GLU A 525 -9.21 -7.18 -32.84
N LYS A 526 -10.45 -7.61 -32.59
CA LYS A 526 -11.23 -7.09 -31.47
C LYS A 526 -10.66 -7.56 -30.13
N ALA A 527 -10.06 -8.75 -30.08
CA ALA A 527 -9.36 -9.23 -28.88
C ALA A 527 -8.23 -8.28 -28.46
N LYS A 528 -7.32 -7.92 -29.38
CA LYS A 528 -6.21 -6.99 -29.11
C LYS A 528 -6.73 -5.63 -28.65
N TYR A 529 -7.67 -5.05 -29.40
CA TYR A 529 -8.30 -3.78 -29.02
C TYR A 529 -8.90 -3.83 -27.61
N TYR A 530 -9.63 -4.90 -27.25
CA TYR A 530 -10.21 -4.99 -25.92
C TYR A 530 -9.18 -5.16 -24.81
N LEU A 531 -8.10 -5.91 -25.05
CA LEU A 531 -7.04 -6.09 -24.06
C LEU A 531 -6.37 -4.75 -23.77
N GLU A 532 -5.96 -4.02 -24.82
CA GLU A 532 -5.34 -2.70 -24.69
C GLU A 532 -6.29 -1.65 -24.07
N ALA A 533 -7.57 -1.64 -24.47
CA ALA A 533 -8.57 -0.71 -23.92
C ALA A 533 -8.89 -1.01 -22.43
N ASN A 534 -8.86 -2.28 -22.04
CA ASN A 534 -9.00 -2.68 -20.64
C ASN A 534 -7.79 -2.30 -19.81
N ASP A 535 -6.59 -2.49 -20.36
CA ASP A 535 -5.35 -2.09 -19.72
C ASP A 535 -5.31 -0.58 -19.44
N GLY A 536 -5.69 0.25 -20.42
CA GLY A 536 -5.82 1.69 -20.20
C GLY A 536 -6.80 2.07 -19.07
N ALA A 537 -7.93 1.36 -18.95
CA ALA A 537 -8.84 1.55 -17.82
C ALA A 537 -8.22 1.04 -16.50
N GLY A 538 -7.49 -0.07 -16.54
CA GLY A 538 -6.70 -0.60 -15.42
C GLY A 538 -5.69 0.41 -14.90
N ASN A 539 -4.93 1.06 -15.78
CA ASN A 539 -3.95 2.10 -15.43
C ASN A 539 -4.61 3.30 -14.77
N THR A 540 -5.78 3.74 -15.28
CA THR A 540 -6.57 4.79 -14.61
C THR A 540 -6.94 4.39 -13.18
N PHE A 541 -7.48 3.19 -12.95
CA PHE A 541 -7.96 2.80 -11.62
C PHE A 541 -6.85 2.41 -10.64
N LYS A 542 -5.75 1.87 -11.14
CA LYS A 542 -4.48 1.74 -10.39
C LYS A 542 -4.01 3.12 -9.93
N ALA A 543 -4.06 4.14 -10.79
CA ALA A 543 -3.69 5.50 -10.42
C ALA A 543 -4.66 6.12 -9.41
N THR A 544 -5.97 5.88 -9.51
CA THR A 544 -6.95 6.46 -8.58
C THR A 544 -6.93 5.85 -7.18
N ALA A 545 -6.62 4.56 -7.06
CA ALA A 545 -6.55 3.89 -5.76
C ALA A 545 -5.36 4.37 -4.90
N LYS A 546 -4.23 4.71 -5.54
CA LYS A 546 -2.99 5.10 -4.86
C LYS A 546 -3.16 6.35 -3.94
N PRO A 547 -3.72 7.48 -4.41
CA PRO A 547 -4.03 8.63 -3.55
C PRO A 547 -5.00 8.33 -2.41
N VAL A 548 -5.95 7.40 -2.58
CA VAL A 548 -6.87 6.99 -1.50
C VAL A 548 -6.10 6.26 -0.41
N LEU A 549 -5.26 5.29 -0.78
CA LEU A 549 -4.45 4.51 0.14
C LEU A 549 -3.46 5.39 0.93
N ILE A 550 -2.71 6.28 0.26
CA ILE A 550 -1.82 7.21 0.98
C ILE A 550 -2.59 8.20 1.86
N GLY A 551 -3.79 8.63 1.42
CA GLY A 551 -4.68 9.46 2.24
C GLY A 551 -5.02 8.80 3.57
N THR A 552 -5.38 7.52 3.55
CA THR A 552 -5.65 6.74 4.77
C THR A 552 -4.42 6.66 5.68
N ALA A 553 -3.23 6.53 5.09
CA ALA A 553 -1.96 6.46 5.80
C ALA A 553 -1.68 7.74 6.59
N VAL A 554 -1.86 8.90 5.95
CA VAL A 554 -1.50 10.20 6.52
C VAL A 554 -2.52 10.62 7.57
N VAL A 555 -3.80 10.45 7.26
CA VAL A 555 -4.87 10.74 8.21
C VAL A 555 -4.82 9.77 9.39
N GLY A 556 -4.57 8.48 9.16
CA GLY A 556 -4.41 7.47 10.22
C GLY A 556 -3.14 7.65 11.06
N ALA A 557 -2.01 8.03 10.42
CA ALA A 557 -0.78 8.36 11.14
C ALA A 557 -0.98 9.53 12.10
N THR A 558 -1.86 10.49 11.77
CA THR A 558 -2.19 11.59 12.68
C THR A 558 -2.79 11.08 14.01
N THR A 559 -3.67 10.08 13.95
CA THR A 559 -4.26 9.43 15.14
C THR A 559 -3.23 8.66 15.96
N MET A 560 -2.29 7.97 15.30
CA MET A 560 -1.19 7.27 15.96
C MET A 560 -0.19 8.20 16.62
N ILE A 561 0.23 9.26 15.91
CA ILE A 561 1.09 10.31 16.46
C ILE A 561 0.46 10.92 17.70
N PHE A 562 -0.86 11.02 17.74
CA PHE A 562 -1.54 11.55 18.90
C PHE A 562 -1.60 10.57 20.08
N SER A 563 -1.68 9.27 19.82
CA SER A 563 -1.56 8.26 20.90
C SER A 563 -0.16 8.36 21.56
N LEU A 564 0.88 8.61 20.76
CA LEU A 564 2.21 8.99 21.24
C LEU A 564 2.20 10.30 22.07
N ILE A 565 1.42 11.32 21.68
CA ILE A 565 1.30 12.58 22.42
C ILE A 565 0.68 12.36 23.81
N LEU A 566 -0.41 11.61 23.91
CA LEU A 566 -1.03 11.27 25.19
C LEU A 566 -0.08 10.46 26.09
N MET A 567 0.67 9.54 25.48
CA MET A 567 1.68 8.76 26.18
C MET A 567 2.79 9.67 26.75
N ILE A 568 3.25 10.67 25.98
CA ILE A 568 4.23 11.66 26.44
C ILE A 568 3.69 12.47 27.63
N GLU A 569 2.45 12.96 27.55
CA GLU A 569 1.82 13.70 28.64
C GLU A 569 1.80 12.87 29.93
N LYS A 570 1.35 11.62 29.83
CA LYS A 570 1.26 10.69 30.96
C LYS A 570 2.64 10.32 31.53
N THR A 571 3.64 10.14 30.67
CA THR A 571 4.97 9.67 31.08
C THR A 571 5.86 10.78 31.62
N LEU A 572 5.78 11.98 31.05
CA LEU A 572 6.65 13.11 31.41
C LEU A 572 5.95 14.15 32.29
N GLY A 573 4.63 14.11 32.42
CA GLY A 573 3.85 15.09 33.17
C GLY A 573 3.86 16.48 32.54
N VAL A 574 4.09 16.57 31.22
CA VAL A 574 4.17 17.82 30.46
C VAL A 574 2.98 17.94 29.54
N GLN A 575 2.35 19.10 29.54
CA GLN A 575 1.26 19.42 28.61
C GLN A 575 1.78 19.44 27.17
N PRO A 576 1.21 18.64 26.24
CA PRO A 576 1.68 18.56 24.87
C PRO A 576 1.78 19.90 24.15
N GLU A 577 0.84 20.82 24.36
CA GLU A 577 0.83 22.12 23.68
C GLU A 577 2.03 22.99 24.08
N ALA A 578 2.59 22.77 25.26
CA ALA A 578 3.78 23.48 25.75
C ALA A 578 5.05 23.08 24.99
N ILE A 579 5.11 21.86 24.46
CA ILE A 579 6.28 21.34 23.72
C ILE A 579 6.03 21.30 22.20
N LEU A 580 4.81 20.99 21.75
CA LEU A 580 4.43 20.87 20.34
C LEU A 580 3.93 22.20 19.78
N ASN A 581 4.81 23.20 19.77
CA ASN A 581 4.54 24.50 19.16
C ASN A 581 5.70 24.93 18.27
N LEU A 582 5.43 25.89 17.38
CA LEU A 582 6.42 26.40 16.42
C LEU A 582 7.50 27.28 17.07
N LEU A 583 7.32 27.72 18.31
CA LEU A 583 8.33 28.46 19.07
C LEU A 583 9.40 27.54 19.66
N ASN A 584 9.09 26.24 19.81
CA ASN A 584 10.05 25.22 20.16
C ASN A 584 10.93 24.88 18.94
N PRO A 585 12.26 25.14 18.95
CA PRO A 585 13.13 24.86 17.81
C PRO A 585 13.18 23.38 17.42
N TYR A 586 12.96 22.47 18.37
CA TYR A 586 12.93 21.03 18.11
C TYR A 586 11.78 20.64 17.16
N THR A 587 10.64 21.35 17.23
CA THR A 587 9.53 21.19 16.29
C THR A 587 9.99 21.47 14.85
N LEU A 588 10.67 22.60 14.64
CA LEU A 588 11.17 22.99 13.31
C LEU A 588 12.24 22.02 12.79
N PHE A 589 13.11 21.53 13.68
CA PHE A 589 14.10 20.51 13.29
C PHE A 589 13.44 19.20 12.88
N GLY A 590 12.42 18.74 13.61
CA GLY A 590 11.63 17.57 13.22
C GLY A 590 11.02 17.74 11.83
N LEU A 591 10.44 18.91 11.53
CA LEU A 591 9.89 19.21 10.20
C LEU A 591 10.95 19.13 9.08
N ILE A 592 12.14 19.67 9.30
CA ILE A 592 13.21 19.63 8.29
C ILE A 592 13.69 18.18 8.09
N LEU A 593 13.89 17.42 9.18
CA LEU A 593 14.35 16.05 9.11
C LEU A 593 13.35 15.13 8.41
N GLY A 594 12.06 15.29 8.68
CA GLY A 594 11.03 14.48 8.04
C GLY A 594 10.97 14.73 6.53
N GLY A 595 10.96 15.99 6.11
CA GLY A 595 11.05 16.35 4.69
C GLY A 595 12.31 15.80 4.00
N ALA A 596 13.47 15.88 4.67
CA ALA A 596 14.73 15.34 4.15
C ALA A 596 14.68 13.82 3.95
N VAL A 597 14.07 13.08 4.89
CA VAL A 597 13.92 11.61 4.79
C VAL A 597 12.98 11.23 3.64
N ILE A 598 11.89 11.95 3.40
CA ILE A 598 10.99 11.69 2.26
C ILE A 598 11.73 11.83 0.92
N TYR A 599 12.47 12.92 0.73
CA TYR A 599 13.21 13.14 -0.51
C TYR A 599 14.36 12.15 -0.70
N TRP A 600 15.08 11.81 0.38
CA TRP A 600 16.07 10.74 0.33
C TRP A 600 15.43 9.40 -0.04
N PHE A 601 14.29 9.06 0.56
CA PHE A 601 13.59 7.80 0.30
C PHE A 601 13.23 7.67 -1.18
N THR A 602 12.60 8.70 -1.76
CA THR A 602 12.28 8.75 -3.19
C THR A 602 13.52 8.60 -4.07
N GLY A 603 14.63 9.26 -3.73
CA GLY A 603 15.89 9.12 -4.46
C GLY A 603 16.49 7.72 -4.34
N ALA A 604 16.44 7.11 -3.15
CA ALA A 604 16.99 5.80 -2.88
C ALA A 604 16.22 4.67 -3.59
N SER A 605 14.88 4.72 -3.58
CA SER A 605 14.03 3.78 -4.31
C SER A 605 14.24 3.89 -5.82
N THR A 606 14.26 5.11 -6.35
CA THR A 606 14.52 5.35 -7.78
C THR A 606 15.90 4.87 -8.19
N GLN A 607 16.95 5.15 -7.39
CA GLN A 607 18.31 4.67 -7.65
C GLN A 607 18.38 3.14 -7.71
N ALA A 608 17.64 2.44 -6.84
CA ALA A 608 17.58 0.98 -6.85
C ALA A 608 16.98 0.45 -8.16
N VAL A 609 15.89 1.06 -8.64
CA VAL A 609 15.26 0.74 -9.93
C VAL A 609 16.23 1.03 -11.08
N THR A 610 16.76 2.24 -11.18
CA THR A 610 17.65 2.65 -12.28
C THR A 610 18.84 1.71 -12.44
N THR A 611 19.44 1.30 -11.32
CA THR A 611 20.62 0.44 -11.32
C THR A 611 20.28 -0.99 -11.72
N GLY A 612 19.16 -1.52 -11.22
CA GLY A 612 18.69 -2.85 -11.62
C GLY A 612 18.27 -2.87 -13.08
N ALA A 613 17.51 -1.87 -13.54
CA ALA A 613 17.06 -1.73 -14.92
C ALA A 613 18.24 -1.70 -15.89
N TYR A 614 19.30 -0.94 -15.57
CA TYR A 614 20.54 -0.96 -16.36
C TYR A 614 21.12 -2.37 -16.55
N ARG A 615 21.12 -3.20 -15.50
CA ARG A 615 21.63 -4.58 -15.55
C ARG A 615 20.69 -5.50 -16.31
N ALA A 616 19.38 -5.36 -16.12
CA ALA A 616 18.37 -6.11 -16.87
C ALA A 616 18.46 -5.80 -18.36
N VAL A 617 18.49 -4.52 -18.73
CA VAL A 617 18.69 -4.04 -20.12
C VAL A 617 19.96 -4.63 -20.73
N ALA A 618 21.09 -4.55 -20.03
CA ALA A 618 22.36 -5.08 -20.53
C ALA A 618 22.29 -6.60 -20.78
N TYR A 619 21.60 -7.33 -19.90
CA TYR A 619 21.40 -8.77 -20.06
C TYR A 619 20.46 -9.08 -21.24
N ILE A 620 19.30 -8.43 -21.32
CA ILE A 620 18.29 -8.65 -22.36
C ILE A 620 18.89 -8.36 -23.75
N LYS A 621 19.58 -7.22 -23.91
CA LYS A 621 20.26 -6.85 -25.17
C LYS A 621 21.24 -7.91 -25.66
N ARG A 622 21.97 -8.57 -24.76
CA ARG A 622 22.96 -9.61 -25.11
C ARG A 622 22.32 -10.94 -25.48
N HIS A 623 21.06 -11.19 -25.09
CA HIS A 623 20.43 -12.51 -25.17
C HIS A 623 19.15 -12.58 -26.00
N ILE A 624 18.58 -11.44 -26.38
CA ILE A 624 17.49 -11.36 -27.35
C ILE A 624 18.00 -11.82 -28.72
N ASN A 625 17.21 -12.63 -29.42
CA ASN A 625 17.54 -13.11 -30.76
C ASN A 625 16.37 -12.83 -31.70
N LEU A 626 16.62 -11.97 -32.70
CA LEU A 626 15.63 -11.52 -33.68
C LEU A 626 15.88 -12.10 -35.08
N ASP A 627 16.79 -13.08 -35.20
CA ASP A 627 16.99 -13.82 -36.46
C ASP A 627 15.66 -14.48 -36.89
N PRO A 628 15.24 -14.35 -38.17
CA PRO A 628 14.02 -14.99 -38.67
C PRO A 628 13.95 -16.51 -38.46
N ASN A 629 15.09 -17.19 -38.33
CA ASN A 629 15.20 -18.63 -38.10
C ASN A 629 15.32 -19.01 -36.62
N ALA A 630 15.43 -18.02 -35.72
CA ALA A 630 15.46 -18.28 -34.29
C ALA A 630 14.10 -18.72 -33.76
N PRO A 631 14.06 -19.41 -32.60
CA PRO A 631 12.81 -19.63 -31.89
C PRO A 631 12.06 -18.32 -31.66
N LYS A 632 10.76 -18.30 -31.98
CA LYS A 632 9.90 -17.13 -31.77
C LYS A 632 9.58 -16.83 -30.29
N LYS A 633 10.10 -17.65 -29.37
CA LYS A 633 9.98 -17.48 -27.92
C LYS A 633 11.36 -17.47 -27.26
N ALA A 634 11.55 -16.61 -26.29
CA ALA A 634 12.69 -16.65 -25.39
C ALA A 634 12.68 -17.96 -24.60
N SER A 635 13.88 -18.47 -24.26
CA SER A 635 13.98 -19.67 -23.44
C SER A 635 13.63 -19.37 -21.99
N VAL A 636 13.04 -20.36 -21.31
CA VAL A 636 12.62 -20.24 -19.90
C VAL A 636 13.82 -19.94 -18.99
N GLU A 637 14.99 -20.46 -19.32
CA GLU A 637 16.23 -20.21 -18.59
C GLU A 637 16.64 -18.74 -18.67
N LYS A 638 16.58 -18.13 -19.87
CA LYS A 638 16.90 -16.71 -20.05
C LYS A 638 15.95 -15.82 -19.26
N SER A 639 14.66 -16.08 -19.32
CA SER A 639 13.65 -15.33 -18.56
C SER A 639 13.81 -15.51 -17.04
N THR A 640 14.14 -16.72 -16.58
CA THR A 640 14.39 -16.98 -15.16
C THR A 640 15.61 -16.21 -14.64
N GLU A 641 16.65 -16.04 -15.46
CA GLU A 641 17.80 -15.23 -15.07
C GLU A 641 17.45 -13.73 -14.98
N VAL A 642 16.57 -13.20 -15.85
CA VAL A 642 16.06 -11.82 -15.69
C VAL A 642 15.31 -11.66 -14.37
N VAL A 643 14.38 -12.58 -14.05
CA VAL A 643 13.67 -12.59 -12.75
C VAL A 643 14.65 -12.60 -11.58
N LYS A 644 15.72 -13.38 -11.66
CA LYS A 644 16.75 -13.45 -10.62
C LYS A 644 17.52 -12.13 -10.49
N ILE A 645 17.88 -11.48 -11.59
CA ILE A 645 18.51 -10.15 -11.58
C ILE A 645 17.58 -9.15 -10.88
N CYS A 646 16.31 -9.07 -11.29
CA CYS A 646 15.32 -8.18 -10.68
C CYS A 646 15.20 -8.44 -9.17
N THR A 647 15.11 -9.70 -8.74
CA THR A 647 15.00 -10.09 -7.33
C THR A 647 16.20 -9.64 -6.50
N GLN A 648 17.41 -9.87 -6.99
CA GLN A 648 18.64 -9.53 -6.25
C GLN A 648 18.77 -8.03 -6.02
N TYR A 649 18.50 -7.21 -7.04
CA TYR A 649 18.58 -5.76 -6.93
C TYR A 649 17.43 -5.17 -6.11
N ALA A 650 16.22 -5.73 -6.22
CA ALA A 650 15.10 -5.39 -5.35
C ALA A 650 15.41 -5.61 -3.87
N GLN A 651 15.95 -6.78 -3.50
CA GLN A 651 16.32 -7.08 -2.11
C GLN A 651 17.48 -6.21 -1.61
N LYS A 652 18.49 -5.96 -2.44
CA LYS A 652 19.62 -5.09 -2.07
C LYS A 652 19.17 -3.64 -1.86
N GLY A 653 18.29 -3.13 -2.72
CA GLY A 653 17.67 -1.81 -2.59
C GLY A 653 16.83 -1.71 -1.32
N MET A 654 15.89 -2.63 -1.14
CA MET A 654 15.01 -2.68 0.02
C MET A 654 15.80 -2.79 1.34
N PHE A 655 16.85 -3.63 1.39
CA PHE A 655 17.68 -3.74 2.59
C PHE A 655 18.33 -2.41 2.98
N ASN A 656 18.86 -1.65 2.01
CA ASN A 656 19.46 -0.36 2.33
C ASN A 656 18.42 0.65 2.84
N ILE A 657 17.25 0.68 2.20
CA ILE A 657 16.14 1.58 2.56
C ILE A 657 15.61 1.24 3.95
N PHE A 658 15.30 -0.04 4.20
CA PHE A 658 14.78 -0.52 5.47
C PHE A 658 15.70 -0.15 6.64
N ILE A 659 16.99 -0.46 6.53
CA ILE A 659 17.93 -0.22 7.62
C ILE A 659 18.06 1.28 7.91
N ALA A 660 18.10 2.13 6.88
CA ALA A 660 18.14 3.57 7.08
C ALA A 660 16.85 4.10 7.73
N VAL A 661 15.67 3.70 7.26
CA VAL A 661 14.38 4.11 7.89
C VAL A 661 14.30 3.63 9.35
N PHE A 662 14.60 2.35 9.59
CA PHE A 662 14.59 1.75 10.92
C PHE A 662 15.51 2.51 11.90
N PHE A 663 16.76 2.76 11.51
CA PHE A 663 17.70 3.47 12.38
C PHE A 663 17.44 4.98 12.43
N PHE A 664 16.83 5.62 11.42
CA PHE A 664 16.38 7.01 11.56
C PHE A 664 15.28 7.13 12.61
N SER A 665 14.29 6.23 12.62
CA SER A 665 13.27 6.22 13.65
C SER A 665 13.85 6.07 15.05
N LEU A 666 14.74 5.09 15.26
CA LEU A 666 15.43 4.92 16.54
C LEU A 666 16.31 6.12 16.90
N ALA A 667 17.08 6.64 15.94
CA ALA A 667 17.99 7.75 16.16
C ALA A 667 17.24 9.01 16.61
N PHE A 668 16.22 9.42 15.85
CA PHE A 668 15.48 10.63 16.14
C PHE A 668 14.64 10.50 17.41
N ALA A 669 14.06 9.33 17.70
CA ALA A 669 13.40 9.08 18.97
C ALA A 669 14.38 9.20 20.14
N CYS A 670 15.54 8.55 20.05
CA CYS A 670 16.55 8.53 21.11
C CYS A 670 17.22 9.91 21.34
N ILE A 671 17.50 10.65 20.26
CA ILE A 671 18.00 12.04 20.34
C ILE A 671 16.96 12.98 20.98
N SER A 672 15.67 12.67 20.78
CA SER A 672 14.55 13.41 21.37
C SER A 672 14.30 13.06 22.85
N SER A 673 15.13 12.20 23.45
CA SER A 673 15.01 11.86 24.88
C SER A 673 15.09 13.11 25.76
N PRO A 674 14.26 13.21 26.81
CA PRO A 674 14.27 14.34 27.73
C PRO A 674 15.55 14.44 28.58
N ALA A 675 16.40 13.40 28.61
CA ALA A 675 17.73 13.49 29.23
C ALA A 675 18.77 14.21 28.34
N GLY A 676 18.42 14.50 27.07
CA GLY A 676 19.30 15.20 26.14
C GLY A 676 19.36 16.71 26.35
N PRO A 677 20.15 17.44 25.53
CA PRO A 677 20.42 18.88 25.66
C PRO A 677 19.20 19.82 25.54
N GLY A 678 17.99 19.30 25.30
CA GLY A 678 16.75 20.06 25.18
C GLY A 678 15.71 19.79 26.25
N GLY A 679 15.97 18.88 27.20
CA GLY A 679 14.97 18.47 28.17
C GLY A 679 13.70 17.95 27.49
N ASN A 680 12.55 18.18 28.12
CA ASN A 680 11.25 17.80 27.57
C ASN A 680 10.92 18.47 26.22
N ASN A 681 11.51 19.62 25.89
CA ASN A 681 11.29 20.27 24.59
C ASN A 681 11.83 19.43 23.44
N ALA A 682 12.86 18.59 23.67
CA ALA A 682 13.47 17.75 22.65
C ALA A 682 12.49 16.70 22.08
N VAL A 683 11.51 16.27 22.88
CA VAL A 683 10.49 15.29 22.50
C VAL A 683 9.70 15.74 21.27
N ALA A 684 9.51 17.06 21.10
CA ALA A 684 8.82 17.62 19.95
C ALA A 684 9.51 17.32 18.62
N LEU A 685 10.82 17.06 18.60
CA LEU A 685 11.56 16.73 17.39
C LEU A 685 11.02 15.45 16.75
N PHE A 686 10.88 14.38 17.53
CA PHE A 686 10.43 13.10 16.99
C PHE A 686 8.96 13.14 16.55
N VAL A 687 8.08 13.74 17.36
CA VAL A 687 6.67 13.93 17.01
C VAL A 687 6.54 14.74 15.72
N SER A 688 7.27 15.85 15.60
CA SER A 688 7.24 16.71 14.40
C SER A 688 7.88 16.06 13.18
N TYR A 689 8.87 15.19 13.38
CA TYR A 689 9.44 14.33 12.32
C TYR A 689 8.38 13.39 11.74
N LEU A 690 7.57 12.73 12.58
CA LEU A 690 6.50 11.85 12.11
C LEU A 690 5.40 12.63 11.36
N ILE A 691 4.97 13.78 11.91
CA ILE A 691 4.01 14.68 11.24
C ILE A 691 4.55 15.10 9.87
N SER A 692 5.82 15.48 9.81
CA SER A 692 6.46 15.90 8.56
C SER A 692 6.57 14.79 7.54
N ILE A 693 6.92 13.57 7.94
CA ILE A 693 6.95 12.42 7.02
C ILE A 693 5.57 12.18 6.42
N ALA A 694 4.50 12.29 7.22
CA ALA A 694 3.15 12.15 6.74
C ALA A 694 2.78 13.27 5.74
N VAL A 695 3.03 14.54 6.08
CA VAL A 695 2.66 15.69 5.22
C VAL A 695 3.46 15.72 3.92
N PHE A 696 4.80 15.66 3.98
CA PHE A 696 5.63 15.66 2.78
C PHE A 696 5.43 14.38 1.96
N GLY A 697 5.25 13.24 2.63
CA GLY A 697 4.97 11.96 2.01
C GLY A 697 3.66 11.97 1.23
N LEU A 698 2.60 12.61 1.74
CA LEU A 698 1.31 12.75 1.05
C LEU A 698 1.48 13.39 -0.33
N PHE A 699 2.06 14.59 -0.37
CA PHE A 699 2.19 15.36 -1.60
C PHE A 699 3.18 14.71 -2.55
N GLN A 700 4.28 14.17 -2.04
CA GLN A 700 5.26 13.47 -2.86
C GLN A 700 4.64 12.22 -3.51
N ALA A 701 3.86 11.43 -2.77
CA ALA A 701 3.20 10.25 -3.30
C ALA A 701 2.17 10.60 -4.38
N ILE A 702 1.31 11.60 -4.14
CA ILE A 702 0.29 12.01 -5.11
C ILE A 702 0.93 12.57 -6.38
N PHE A 703 1.93 13.44 -6.23
CA PHE A 703 2.69 13.98 -7.37
C PHE A 703 3.25 12.86 -8.23
N MET A 704 3.99 11.92 -7.62
CA MET A 704 4.66 10.85 -8.36
C MET A 704 3.68 9.84 -8.97
N ALA A 705 2.63 9.46 -8.23
CA ALA A 705 1.60 8.56 -8.75
C ALA A 705 0.90 9.12 -9.98
N ASN A 706 0.50 10.40 -9.93
CA ASN A 706 -0.31 10.99 -10.98
C ASN A 706 0.54 11.51 -12.17
N ALA A 707 1.78 11.95 -11.94
CA ALA A 707 2.72 12.21 -13.05
C ALA A 707 2.99 10.92 -13.85
N GLY A 708 3.33 9.81 -13.16
CA GLY A 708 3.57 8.54 -13.81
C GLY A 708 2.33 7.96 -14.52
N GLY A 709 1.16 8.00 -13.89
CA GLY A 709 -0.08 7.57 -14.53
C GLY A 709 -0.45 8.40 -15.76
N ALA A 710 -0.14 9.70 -15.77
CA ALA A 710 -0.39 10.55 -16.93
C ALA A 710 0.57 10.27 -18.09
N TRP A 711 1.86 9.98 -17.83
CA TRP A 711 2.80 9.56 -18.87
C TRP A 711 2.43 8.21 -19.49
N ASP A 712 2.03 7.24 -18.67
CA ASP A 712 1.58 5.92 -19.11
C ASP A 712 0.35 6.03 -20.03
N ASN A 713 -0.68 6.73 -19.58
CA ASN A 713 -1.87 6.90 -20.39
C ASN A 713 -1.63 7.78 -21.63
N ALA A 714 -0.63 8.67 -21.63
CA ALA A 714 -0.20 9.34 -22.84
C ALA A 714 0.39 8.36 -23.86
N LYS A 715 1.19 7.38 -23.41
CA LYS A 715 1.65 6.25 -24.24
C LYS A 715 0.45 5.46 -24.78
N LYS A 716 -0.51 5.08 -23.93
CA LYS A 716 -1.69 4.31 -24.35
C LYS A 716 -2.56 5.07 -25.36
N VAL A 717 -2.72 6.39 -25.23
CA VAL A 717 -3.42 7.21 -26.26
C VAL A 717 -2.71 7.14 -27.62
N VAL A 718 -1.38 7.16 -27.64
CA VAL A 718 -0.60 7.04 -28.89
C VAL A 718 -0.73 5.64 -29.50
N GLU A 719 -0.75 4.60 -28.65
CA GLU A 719 -0.81 3.20 -29.07
C GLU A 719 -2.20 2.78 -29.56
N VAL A 720 -3.25 3.18 -28.86
CA VAL A 720 -4.62 2.68 -29.05
C VAL A 720 -5.46 3.65 -29.88
N ASP A 721 -5.57 4.91 -29.42
CA ASP A 721 -6.47 5.89 -30.04
C ASP A 721 -5.90 6.42 -31.36
N LEU A 722 -4.60 6.72 -31.38
CA LEU A 722 -3.91 7.22 -32.57
C LEU A 722 -3.34 6.12 -33.46
N LYS A 723 -3.20 4.89 -32.96
CA LYS A 723 -2.60 3.73 -33.66
C LYS A 723 -1.24 4.06 -34.28
N ALA A 724 -0.40 4.81 -33.55
CA ALA A 724 0.85 5.38 -34.04
C ALA A 724 2.10 4.70 -33.45
N LYS A 725 2.06 3.39 -33.23
CA LYS A 725 3.20 2.59 -32.74
C LYS A 725 4.41 2.71 -33.68
N GLY A 726 5.62 2.78 -33.12
CA GLY A 726 6.88 2.88 -33.86
C GLY A 726 7.23 4.27 -34.41
N THR A 727 6.37 5.28 -34.19
CA THR A 727 6.63 6.67 -34.59
C THR A 727 7.54 7.40 -33.60
N PRO A 728 8.16 8.54 -33.96
CA PRO A 728 8.93 9.36 -33.02
C PRO A 728 8.10 9.84 -31.82
N LEU A 729 6.80 10.06 -32.02
CA LEU A 729 5.88 10.40 -30.94
C LEU A 729 5.74 9.23 -29.96
N HIS A 730 5.61 8.00 -30.47
CA HIS A 730 5.55 6.80 -29.64
C HIS A 730 6.84 6.60 -28.86
N ASP A 731 8.01 6.76 -29.49
CA ASP A 731 9.30 6.71 -28.78
C ASP A 731 9.36 7.74 -27.64
N ALA A 732 8.86 8.96 -27.88
CA ALA A 732 8.82 10.01 -26.87
C ALA A 732 7.90 9.69 -25.68
N THR A 733 6.72 9.13 -25.94
CA THR A 733 5.80 8.74 -24.86
C THR A 733 6.28 7.50 -24.11
N VAL A 734 6.97 6.56 -24.76
CA VAL A 734 7.63 5.42 -24.09
C VAL A 734 8.74 5.91 -23.15
N VAL A 735 9.53 6.93 -23.54
CA VAL A 735 10.50 7.55 -22.62
C VAL A 735 9.81 8.22 -21.44
N GLY A 736 8.69 8.91 -21.67
CA GLY A 736 7.88 9.48 -20.58
C GLY A 736 7.38 8.42 -19.60
N ASP A 737 6.84 7.32 -20.11
CA ASP A 737 6.33 6.22 -19.29
C ASP A 737 7.43 5.54 -18.47
N THR A 738 8.57 5.21 -19.10
CA THR A 738 9.73 4.62 -18.41
C THR A 738 10.38 5.54 -17.35
N VAL A 739 10.19 6.86 -17.45
CA VAL A 739 10.51 7.81 -16.37
C VAL A 739 9.44 7.77 -15.26
N GLY A 740 8.18 7.59 -15.64
CA GLY A 740 7.02 7.48 -14.76
C GLY A 740 6.92 6.19 -13.96
N ASP A 741 7.51 5.11 -14.45
CA ASP A 741 7.50 3.79 -13.82
C ASP A 741 8.03 3.77 -12.36
N PRO A 742 9.27 4.20 -12.09
CA PRO A 742 9.77 4.25 -10.70
C PRO A 742 9.02 5.28 -9.86
N PHE A 743 8.33 6.24 -10.49
CA PHE A 743 7.50 7.22 -9.81
C PHE A 743 6.20 6.56 -9.31
N LYS A 744 5.42 5.98 -10.22
CA LYS A 744 4.07 5.50 -9.95
C LYS A 744 4.02 4.14 -9.26
N ASP A 745 5.00 3.26 -9.45
CA ASP A 745 4.91 1.86 -8.99
C ASP A 745 6.03 1.44 -8.02
N THR A 746 6.95 2.35 -7.70
CA THR A 746 7.93 2.12 -6.64
C THR A 746 7.84 3.19 -5.56
N SER A 747 8.18 4.43 -5.90
CA SER A 747 8.39 5.47 -4.88
C SER A 747 7.09 5.96 -4.27
N SER A 748 6.08 6.29 -5.08
CA SER A 748 4.80 6.80 -4.58
C SER A 748 4.08 5.79 -3.68
N VAL A 749 3.97 4.55 -4.16
CA VAL A 749 3.21 3.50 -3.48
C VAL A 749 3.89 2.99 -2.23
N ALA A 750 5.23 3.05 -2.18
CA ALA A 750 5.98 2.65 -1.01
C ALA A 750 5.92 3.67 0.14
N LEU A 751 5.64 4.94 -0.16
CA LEU A 751 5.49 5.96 0.88
C LEU A 751 4.35 5.63 1.85
N ASN A 752 3.28 4.98 1.39
CA ASN A 752 2.17 4.58 2.24
C ASN A 752 2.61 3.66 3.39
N PRO A 753 3.08 2.42 3.15
CA PRO A 753 3.49 1.54 4.23
C PRO A 753 4.73 2.08 4.98
N VAL A 754 5.58 2.90 4.35
CA VAL A 754 6.74 3.51 5.04
C VAL A 754 6.32 4.55 6.06
N ILE A 755 5.35 5.41 5.75
CA ILE A 755 4.81 6.41 6.69
C ILE A 755 4.20 5.70 7.90
N LYS A 756 3.37 4.68 7.66
CA LYS A 756 2.73 3.91 8.75
C LYS A 756 3.75 3.11 9.55
N PHE A 757 4.66 2.39 8.89
CA PHE A 757 5.73 1.66 9.55
C PHE A 757 6.57 2.60 10.43
N THR A 758 7.00 3.75 9.89
CA THR A 758 7.79 4.74 10.63
C THR A 758 7.03 5.29 11.82
N THR A 759 5.70 5.44 11.71
CA THR A 759 4.85 5.95 12.79
C THR A 759 4.63 4.89 13.88
N LEU A 760 4.26 3.67 13.50
CA LEU A 760 4.04 2.54 14.40
C LEU A 760 5.31 2.09 15.12
N PHE A 761 6.36 1.80 14.35
CA PHE A 761 7.65 1.48 14.92
C PHE A 761 8.24 2.70 15.64
N GLY A 762 7.94 3.91 15.16
CA GLY A 762 8.33 5.14 15.80
C GLY A 762 7.79 5.29 17.21
N LEU A 763 6.54 4.86 17.42
CA LEU A 763 5.94 4.83 18.74
C LEU A 763 6.76 3.95 19.69
N LEU A 764 7.04 2.71 19.28
CA LEU A 764 7.91 1.80 20.02
C LEU A 764 9.30 2.40 20.27
N ALA A 765 9.88 3.05 19.25
CA ALA A 765 11.18 3.70 19.36
C ALA A 765 11.19 4.83 20.41
N MET A 766 10.11 5.61 20.49
CA MET A 766 9.97 6.66 21.49
C MET A 766 9.77 6.09 22.88
N GLU A 767 8.97 5.04 23.04
CA GLU A 767 8.79 4.35 24.32
C GLU A 767 10.12 3.78 24.85
N ILE A 768 10.94 3.18 23.97
CA ILE A 768 12.31 2.78 24.31
C ILE A 768 13.10 4.00 24.80
N ALA A 769 13.10 5.10 24.03
CA ALA A 769 13.89 6.30 24.31
C ALA A 769 13.55 6.99 25.63
N ILE A 770 12.29 6.95 26.08
CA ILE A 770 11.86 7.60 27.33
C ILE A 770 11.79 6.64 28.52
N SER A 771 11.96 5.34 28.30
CA SER A 771 11.94 4.34 29.37
C SER A 771 12.98 4.67 30.44
N ALA A 772 12.59 4.57 31.73
CA ALA A 772 13.40 5.08 32.83
C ALA A 772 14.82 4.47 32.88
N SER A 773 14.96 3.21 32.46
CA SER A 773 16.24 2.50 32.48
C SER A 773 17.18 2.82 31.31
N PHE A 774 16.65 3.40 30.22
CA PHE A 774 17.43 3.72 29.02
C PHE A 774 17.52 5.22 28.72
N ARG A 775 16.63 6.03 29.30
CA ARG A 775 16.47 7.46 29.02
C ARG A 775 17.77 8.25 28.99
N ASP A 776 18.67 8.03 29.96
CA ASP A 776 19.95 8.73 30.06
C ASP A 776 20.98 8.28 29.01
N ALA A 777 20.92 7.01 28.60
CA ALA A 777 21.78 6.46 27.55
C ALA A 777 21.24 6.77 26.14
N ALA A 778 19.94 7.05 26.01
CA ALA A 778 19.25 7.22 24.74
C ALA A 778 19.91 8.26 23.82
N PRO A 779 20.26 9.50 24.24
CA PRO A 779 20.89 10.47 23.34
C PRO A 779 22.18 9.95 22.69
N TYR A 780 23.01 9.22 23.44
CA TYR A 780 24.26 8.65 22.95
C TYR A 780 24.02 7.49 21.97
N ALA A 781 23.10 6.59 22.30
CA ALA A 781 22.67 5.53 21.39
C ALA A 781 22.06 6.12 20.10
N GLY A 782 21.31 7.22 20.22
CA GLY A 782 20.72 7.95 19.11
C GLY A 782 21.77 8.46 18.11
N LEU A 783 22.90 8.97 18.58
CA LEU A 783 24.02 9.37 17.71
C LEU A 783 24.63 8.18 16.95
N VAL A 784 24.76 7.02 17.61
CA VAL A 784 25.24 5.79 16.97
C VAL A 784 24.26 5.31 15.90
N PHE A 785 22.97 5.27 16.22
CA PHE A 785 21.92 4.91 15.27
C PHE A 785 21.87 5.88 14.09
N PHE A 786 22.03 7.18 14.33
CA PHE A 786 22.10 8.18 13.27
C PHE A 786 23.28 7.94 12.33
N ALA A 787 24.46 7.63 12.88
CA ALA A 787 25.64 7.30 12.07
C ALA A 787 25.41 6.04 11.21
N ILE A 788 24.76 5.02 11.77
CA ILE A 788 24.38 3.82 11.01
C ILE A 788 23.42 4.19 9.87
N ALA A 789 22.37 4.97 10.16
CA ALA A 789 21.42 5.42 9.15
C ALA A 789 22.13 6.18 8.01
N LEU A 790 23.04 7.11 8.33
CA LEU A 790 23.83 7.84 7.34
C LEU A 790 24.74 6.94 6.49
N VAL A 791 25.32 5.88 7.06
CA VAL A 791 26.06 4.88 6.29
C VAL A 791 25.16 4.22 5.26
N PHE A 792 23.91 3.90 5.62
CA PHE A 792 22.97 3.27 4.69
C PHE A 792 22.37 4.25 3.67
N VAL A 793 22.22 5.54 4.01
CA VAL A 793 21.98 6.63 3.04
C VAL A 793 23.11 6.70 2.03
N TRP A 794 24.36 6.69 2.49
CA TRP A 794 25.51 6.69 1.60
C TRP A 794 25.55 5.43 0.73
N ARG A 795 25.25 4.25 1.29
CA ARG A 795 25.20 2.99 0.53
C ARG A 795 24.11 2.99 -0.54
N SER A 796 22.93 3.54 -0.25
CA SER A 796 21.80 3.55 -1.19
C SER A 796 22.12 4.37 -2.43
N PHE A 797 23.02 5.37 -2.32
CA PHE A 797 23.48 6.16 -3.45
C PHE A 797 24.77 5.62 -4.07
N TYR A 798 25.86 5.52 -3.30
CA TYR A 798 27.21 5.28 -3.82
C TYR A 798 27.51 3.80 -4.12
N LYS A 799 27.00 2.86 -3.31
CA LYS A 799 27.20 1.41 -3.54
C LYS A 799 26.18 0.80 -4.51
N MET A 800 25.19 1.60 -4.91
CA MET A 800 24.19 1.25 -5.91
C MET A 800 24.44 2.04 -7.20
N ARG A 801 25.62 2.62 -7.44
CA ARG A 801 25.88 3.26 -8.74
C ARG A 801 26.05 2.24 -9.85
N ILE A 802 25.73 2.66 -11.06
CA ILE A 802 26.11 1.94 -12.27
C ILE A 802 27.64 2.04 -12.40
N GLU A 803 28.33 0.92 -12.22
CA GLU A 803 29.77 0.83 -12.46
C GLU A 803 30.02 0.88 -13.97
N LYS A 804 30.85 1.82 -14.43
CA LYS A 804 31.35 1.79 -15.81
C LYS A 804 32.17 0.52 -15.99
N GLU A 805 31.83 -0.31 -16.98
CA GLU A 805 32.79 -1.30 -17.49
C GLU A 805 34.07 -0.52 -17.82
N LYS A 806 35.21 -0.93 -17.24
CA LYS A 806 36.52 -0.32 -17.55
C LYS A 806 36.67 -0.37 -19.07
N GLU A 807 36.97 0.77 -19.69
CA GLU A 807 37.28 0.79 -21.12
C GLU A 807 38.37 -0.27 -21.38
N PRO A 808 38.18 -1.17 -22.35
CA PRO A 808 39.19 -2.14 -22.69
C PRO A 808 40.47 -1.39 -23.02
N THR A 809 41.54 -1.75 -22.34
CA THR A 809 42.87 -1.19 -22.60
C THR A 809 43.22 -1.36 -24.08
N SER A 810 44.03 -0.46 -24.64
CA SER A 810 44.35 -0.45 -26.09
C SER A 810 44.82 -1.80 -26.65
N SER A 811 45.35 -2.70 -25.81
CA SER A 811 45.69 -4.08 -26.17
C SER A 811 44.48 -4.99 -26.44
N GLU A 812 43.35 -4.78 -25.77
CA GLU A 812 42.13 -5.59 -25.93
C GLU A 812 41.28 -5.16 -27.14
N LYS A 813 41.34 -3.87 -27.53
CA LYS A 813 40.69 -3.36 -28.75
C LYS A 813 41.23 -4.01 -30.03
N SER A 814 42.45 -4.56 -30.01
CA SER A 814 43.02 -5.26 -31.17
C SER A 814 42.43 -6.66 -31.42
N LYS A 815 41.73 -7.26 -30.45
CA LYS A 815 41.21 -8.63 -30.53
C LYS A 815 39.70 -8.75 -30.79
N LYS A 816 38.95 -7.64 -30.72
CA LYS A 816 37.52 -7.62 -31.02
C LYS A 816 37.23 -6.59 -32.11
N LYS A 817 37.34 -7.00 -33.38
CA LYS A 817 36.60 -6.35 -34.46
C LYS A 817 35.17 -6.90 -34.44
N GLU A 818 34.27 -6.23 -33.73
CA GLU A 818 32.84 -6.32 -34.00
C GLU A 818 32.45 -5.21 -34.98
N PRO A 819 31.45 -5.41 -35.86
CA PRO A 819 31.11 -4.45 -36.88
C PRO A 819 30.41 -3.24 -36.27
N GLU A 820 30.88 -2.04 -36.65
CA GLU A 820 30.19 -0.78 -36.37
C GLU A 820 28.79 -0.83 -37.01
N MET A 821 27.74 -0.87 -36.19
CA MET A 821 26.43 -0.41 -36.62
C MET A 821 26.33 1.07 -36.24
N ALA A 822 26.38 1.91 -37.27
CA ALA A 822 26.19 3.36 -37.16
C ALA A 822 24.78 3.69 -36.67
N TYR A 823 24.71 4.69 -35.79
CA TYR A 823 23.53 5.25 -35.14
C TYR A 823 22.47 5.78 -36.11
#